data_AF-A0A928BJW4-F1
#
_entry.id   AF-A0A928BJW4-F1
#
_cell.length_a   1.000
_cell.length_b   1.000
_cell.length_c   1.000
_cell.angle_alpha   90.00
_cell.angle_beta   90.00
_cell.angle_gamma   90.00
#
_symmetry.space_group_name_H-M   'P 1'
#
loop_
_entity.id
_entity.type
_entity.pdbx_description
1 polymer ?
#
loop_
_entity_poly.entity_id
_entity_poly.type
_entity_poly.pdbx_seq_one_letter_code
_entity_poly.pdbx_strand_id
1 'polypeptide(L)'
;MVRRYLEFLVVSVVLLLGGIDCFAQSKILVTGKLRNKDDEPVKGAFVFAFATEEEGNYEFRLASSEDMKEMIYQPIMPHVYGITSESDGTYEITVPSNGSLIFYNPHCTPVLVHVRGKRVHNPKMDANIQLDAATATAESGSTKTKKGRTVVVGNKYSVRDFPYILNKDRLGEIESVGRTNARLVTQMFLVNKSGTDTLWYHKPRVMDGEQYHATQALRNNDPLYELAEGHSFDKSRDTLIFNHVFELVNPKEDYYCKAHIWIEDYIKVFYCDTVELLNTGRVSRPFQFLEYSFEYGQLDHNRFKKEARKTPVDGSKDMKLKFRVNSSQLDMSDSETMASLDSLKAELRQICNDPASDLIDINFYGFSSPEGKYDKNLSLSGQRTSTVKNSVLSALPREFQKLGRRSKGEVASWSQVADILEADSLVMQALEVRKIVADNPKNIDAQGAKIRGLSYYRSEIVPRLEQLRVVRCEYKTVVTRKLEPEEIMARYKADPNFEGDYEFTLNDYWHLFAMVKDKDELEKLYRKAIKVAWAEEREHWMLPANNLAVMLLEKKQVDTTLLAPFISRKFGLNATPMDRNGKKLLVNHPSVVMNQVQMYMLAKEYEKAEELSSLLETQNPVLRAIVRCLGGYIDPEDPSDARRIDEICRSSARNTAIINMYNEVYDSTTAVILNKLPKDEPVTLYLKAQRICLEHANQATYLKTRPFDRETDPDFEHPEDKWSDFATPEQMNKQAKFIRKLEAKVREYERLQVDYANPVLVPFEETMNYFRYELDQAREKLAKMKTGEDRVFNKYEGDIKAWDAARAYLVKCFALDKKYIEIAKRDADINEDLYNDIMGIEKEGKR
;
A
#
# COMPACT_ATOMS: atom_id res chain seq x y z
N MET A 1 -56.58 -33.27 -12.33
CA MET A 1 -55.17 -32.86 -12.16
C MET A 1 -54.45 -32.69 -13.51
N VAL A 2 -54.57 -33.65 -14.44
CA VAL A 2 -54.03 -33.55 -15.83
C VAL A 2 -54.58 -32.36 -16.63
N ARG A 3 -55.87 -32.03 -16.49
CA ARG A 3 -56.50 -30.89 -17.20
C ARG A 3 -55.96 -29.52 -16.79
N ARG A 4 -55.67 -29.32 -15.50
CA ARG A 4 -55.03 -28.10 -14.98
C ARG A 4 -53.55 -28.01 -15.39
N TYR A 5 -52.88 -29.15 -15.56
CA TYR A 5 -51.52 -29.20 -16.09
C TYR A 5 -51.49 -28.87 -17.59
N LEU A 6 -52.47 -29.32 -18.38
CA LEU A 6 -52.61 -28.93 -19.78
C LEU A 6 -52.95 -27.44 -19.94
N GLU A 7 -53.81 -26.89 -19.11
CA GLU A 7 -54.13 -25.45 -19.12
C GLU A 7 -52.90 -24.59 -18.77
N PHE A 8 -52.09 -25.02 -17.78
CA PHE A 8 -50.81 -24.36 -17.46
C PHE A 8 -49.78 -24.48 -18.58
N LEU A 9 -49.73 -25.63 -19.27
CA LEU A 9 -48.78 -25.87 -20.36
C LEU A 9 -49.19 -25.11 -21.64
N VAL A 10 -50.48 -24.95 -21.90
CA VAL A 10 -50.98 -24.10 -23.00
C VAL A 10 -50.73 -22.62 -22.71
N VAL A 11 -50.93 -22.15 -21.46
CA VAL A 11 -50.58 -20.77 -21.08
C VAL A 11 -49.06 -20.54 -21.12
N SER A 12 -48.25 -21.55 -20.74
CA SER A 12 -46.79 -21.46 -20.83
C SER A 12 -46.27 -21.50 -22.27
N VAL A 13 -46.91 -22.28 -23.16
CA VAL A 13 -46.57 -22.34 -24.59
C VAL A 13 -47.06 -21.10 -25.33
N VAL A 14 -48.18 -20.49 -24.94
CA VAL A 14 -48.62 -19.19 -25.49
C VAL A 14 -47.74 -18.03 -24.98
N LEU A 15 -47.20 -18.11 -23.76
CA LEU A 15 -46.20 -17.16 -23.26
C LEU A 15 -44.79 -17.38 -23.84
N LEU A 16 -44.44 -18.61 -24.22
CA LEU A 16 -43.16 -18.95 -24.87
C LEU A 16 -43.19 -18.83 -26.41
N LEU A 17 -44.37 -18.84 -27.05
CA LEU A 17 -44.55 -18.62 -28.49
C LEU A 17 -45.14 -17.24 -28.83
N GLY A 18 -45.67 -16.51 -27.86
CA GLY A 18 -46.13 -15.12 -28.02
C GLY A 18 -45.00 -14.08 -27.88
N GLY A 19 -43.77 -14.53 -27.67
CA GLY A 19 -42.59 -13.69 -27.55
C GLY A 19 -41.48 -14.21 -28.45
N ILE A 20 -41.65 -14.06 -29.77
CA ILE A 20 -40.64 -13.81 -30.82
C ILE A 20 -41.47 -13.70 -32.11
N ASP A 21 -42.07 -12.53 -32.34
CA ASP A 21 -42.12 -11.98 -33.69
C ASP A 21 -40.90 -11.08 -33.82
N CYS A 22 -39.73 -11.71 -33.88
CA CYS A 22 -38.55 -11.08 -34.47
C CYS A 22 -38.76 -11.10 -35.99
N PHE A 23 -39.70 -10.30 -36.48
CA PHE A 23 -39.51 -9.73 -37.80
C PHE A 23 -38.25 -8.88 -37.65
N ALA A 24 -37.14 -9.34 -38.21
CA ALA A 24 -36.02 -8.45 -38.49
C ALA A 24 -36.61 -7.27 -39.27
N GLN A 25 -36.86 -6.14 -38.59
CA GLN A 25 -37.47 -4.98 -39.21
C GLN A 25 -36.59 -4.59 -40.39
N SER A 26 -37.16 -4.56 -41.59
CA SER A 26 -36.43 -4.13 -42.78
C SER A 26 -35.99 -2.68 -42.56
N LYS A 27 -34.70 -2.50 -42.31
CA LYS A 27 -34.10 -1.18 -42.21
C LYS A 27 -34.09 -0.57 -43.60
N ILE A 28 -34.61 0.64 -43.71
CA ILE A 28 -34.60 1.42 -44.94
C ILE A 28 -33.73 2.64 -44.76
N LEU A 29 -33.00 3.00 -45.81
CA LEU A 29 -32.30 4.27 -45.87
C LEU A 29 -33.32 5.37 -46.10
N VAL A 30 -33.38 6.33 -45.18
CA VAL A 30 -34.24 7.50 -45.24
C VAL A 30 -33.38 8.73 -45.48
N THR A 31 -33.74 9.51 -46.49
CA THR A 31 -33.07 10.77 -46.84
C THR A 31 -34.05 11.93 -46.85
N GLY A 32 -33.53 13.15 -46.83
CA GLY A 32 -34.40 14.33 -46.81
C GLY A 32 -33.65 15.63 -46.68
N LYS A 33 -34.39 16.74 -46.71
CA LYS A 33 -33.89 18.08 -46.40
C LYS A 33 -34.70 18.68 -45.27
N LEU A 34 -34.03 19.07 -44.19
CA LEU A 34 -34.65 19.84 -43.11
C LEU A 34 -34.63 21.32 -43.50
N ARG A 35 -35.80 21.95 -43.52
CA ARG A 35 -35.94 23.38 -43.83
C ARG A 35 -36.62 24.15 -42.72
N ASN A 36 -36.41 25.46 -42.65
CA ASN A 36 -37.13 26.30 -41.71
C ASN A 36 -38.49 26.75 -42.28
N LYS A 37 -39.22 27.60 -41.55
CA LYS A 37 -40.51 28.15 -42.01
C LYS A 37 -40.38 29.00 -43.28
N ASP A 38 -39.24 29.66 -43.47
CA ASP A 38 -38.91 30.49 -44.64
C ASP A 38 -38.32 29.70 -45.82
N ASP A 39 -38.34 28.36 -45.72
CA ASP A 39 -37.81 27.43 -46.72
C ASP A 39 -36.28 27.47 -46.91
N GLU A 40 -35.54 27.95 -45.92
CA GLU A 40 -34.07 27.91 -45.90
C GLU A 40 -33.56 26.61 -45.25
N PRO A 41 -32.37 26.10 -45.62
CA PRO A 41 -31.83 24.87 -45.07
C PRO A 41 -31.44 25.01 -43.58
N VAL A 42 -31.89 24.07 -42.75
CA VAL A 42 -31.50 24.00 -41.33
C VAL A 42 -30.23 23.15 -41.19
N LYS A 43 -29.13 23.79 -40.80
CA LYS A 43 -27.79 23.23 -40.71
C LYS A 43 -27.50 22.70 -39.30
N GLY A 44 -26.65 21.68 -39.17
CA GLY A 44 -26.16 21.18 -37.88
C GLY A 44 -27.22 20.60 -36.94
N ALA A 45 -28.42 20.29 -37.43
CA ALA A 45 -29.48 19.71 -36.60
C ALA A 45 -29.28 18.20 -36.41
N PHE A 46 -29.49 17.72 -35.18
CA PHE A 46 -29.40 16.31 -34.86
C PHE A 46 -30.63 15.56 -35.36
N VAL A 47 -30.41 14.38 -35.95
CA VAL A 47 -31.45 13.47 -36.42
C VAL A 47 -31.36 12.16 -35.65
N PHE A 48 -32.31 11.90 -34.77
CA PHE A 48 -32.37 10.70 -33.95
C PHE A 48 -33.35 9.68 -34.54
N ALA A 49 -32.93 8.42 -34.67
CA ALA A 49 -33.78 7.35 -35.19
C ALA A 49 -34.19 6.34 -34.12
N PHE A 50 -35.48 6.06 -34.05
CA PHE A 50 -36.10 5.13 -33.10
C PHE A 50 -36.68 3.92 -33.83
N ALA A 51 -36.65 2.76 -33.17
CA ALA A 51 -37.00 1.50 -33.80
C ALA A 51 -38.50 1.35 -34.05
N THR A 52 -39.34 2.07 -33.28
CA THR A 52 -40.80 2.05 -33.41
C THR A 52 -41.40 3.47 -33.32
N GLU A 53 -42.64 3.64 -33.80
CA GLU A 53 -43.39 4.89 -33.60
C GLU A 53 -43.72 5.13 -32.11
N GLU A 54 -43.94 4.09 -31.31
CA GLU A 54 -44.25 4.22 -29.88
C GLU A 54 -43.05 4.77 -29.09
N GLU A 55 -41.86 4.27 -29.39
CA GLU A 55 -40.60 4.73 -28.79
C GLU A 55 -40.33 6.20 -29.15
N GLY A 56 -40.42 6.59 -30.43
CA GLY A 56 -40.24 7.99 -30.80
C GLY A 56 -41.33 8.91 -30.27
N ASN A 57 -42.58 8.46 -30.09
CA ASN A 57 -43.63 9.24 -29.46
C ASN A 57 -43.42 9.42 -27.94
N TYR A 58 -42.83 8.43 -27.27
CA TYR A 58 -42.44 8.55 -25.87
C TYR A 58 -41.30 9.56 -25.71
N GLU A 59 -40.24 9.41 -26.51
CA GLU A 59 -39.06 10.28 -26.47
C GLU A 59 -39.37 11.71 -26.93
N PHE A 60 -40.24 11.88 -27.93
CA PHE A 60 -40.69 13.21 -28.36
C PHE A 60 -41.48 13.94 -27.27
N ARG A 61 -42.31 13.22 -26.50
CA ARG A 61 -43.03 13.80 -25.35
C ARG A 61 -42.08 14.19 -24.23
N LEU A 62 -41.03 13.39 -23.98
CA LEU A 62 -39.96 13.77 -23.05
C LEU A 62 -39.22 15.02 -23.53
N ALA A 63 -38.77 15.03 -24.79
CA ALA A 63 -38.00 16.11 -25.40
C ALA A 63 -38.78 17.43 -25.56
N SER A 64 -40.12 17.37 -25.54
CA SER A 64 -41.01 18.54 -25.63
C SER A 64 -41.51 19.05 -24.26
N SER A 65 -41.08 18.46 -23.14
CA SER A 65 -41.47 18.88 -21.79
C SER A 65 -40.54 19.96 -21.23
N GLU A 66 -41.10 20.99 -20.58
CA GLU A 66 -40.34 22.12 -20.01
C GLU A 66 -39.34 21.69 -18.93
N ASP A 67 -39.61 20.58 -18.22
CA ASP A 67 -38.76 20.03 -17.15
C ASP A 67 -37.43 19.42 -17.64
N MET A 68 -37.22 19.25 -18.95
CA MET A 68 -36.05 18.56 -19.54
C MET A 68 -35.13 19.44 -20.40
N LYS A 69 -35.43 20.74 -20.59
CA LYS A 69 -34.52 21.65 -21.31
C LYS A 69 -33.13 21.77 -20.63
N GLU A 70 -33.03 21.49 -19.33
CA GLU A 70 -31.76 21.48 -18.58
C GLU A 70 -31.01 20.12 -18.57
N MET A 71 -31.59 19.04 -19.12
CA MET A 71 -31.03 17.66 -19.03
C MET A 71 -30.50 17.08 -20.36
N ILE A 72 -30.34 17.89 -21.41
CA ILE A 72 -29.82 17.42 -22.71
C ILE A 72 -28.29 17.64 -22.78
N TYR A 73 -27.55 16.92 -21.95
CA TYR A 73 -26.13 16.61 -22.17
C TYR A 73 -25.76 15.16 -21.81
N GLN A 74 -26.75 14.31 -21.52
CA GLN A 74 -26.56 12.86 -21.47
C GLN A 74 -27.64 12.16 -22.30
N PRO A 75 -27.28 11.48 -23.40
CA PRO A 75 -28.26 10.73 -24.17
C PRO A 75 -28.61 9.45 -23.42
N ILE A 76 -29.89 9.28 -23.09
CA ILE A 76 -30.50 7.95 -23.10
C ILE A 76 -30.53 7.55 -24.59
N MET A 77 -29.44 6.93 -25.04
CA MET A 77 -29.06 6.87 -26.46
C MET A 77 -30.11 6.16 -27.35
N PRO A 78 -30.50 6.76 -28.50
CA PRO A 78 -31.13 6.02 -29.59
C PRO A 78 -30.12 5.11 -30.30
N HIS A 79 -30.60 4.07 -30.97
CA HIS A 79 -29.74 3.08 -31.61
C HIS A 79 -28.91 3.62 -32.81
N VAL A 80 -29.27 4.77 -33.40
CA VAL A 80 -28.53 5.47 -34.48
C VAL A 80 -28.81 6.98 -34.42
N TYR A 81 -27.79 7.83 -34.60
CA TYR A 81 -27.95 9.28 -34.80
C TYR A 81 -27.19 9.77 -36.04
N GLY A 82 -27.69 10.84 -36.66
CA GLY A 82 -27.08 11.56 -37.79
C GLY A 82 -27.19 13.08 -37.62
N ILE A 83 -26.61 13.85 -38.53
CA ILE A 83 -26.59 15.33 -38.51
C ILE A 83 -26.98 15.86 -39.90
N THR A 84 -27.71 16.97 -39.98
CA THR A 84 -28.01 17.64 -41.25
C THR A 84 -26.77 18.33 -41.84
N SER A 85 -26.58 18.22 -43.16
CA SER A 85 -25.46 18.80 -43.90
C SER A 85 -25.38 20.32 -43.73
N GLU A 86 -24.17 20.79 -43.43
CA GLU A 86 -23.80 22.20 -43.31
C GLU A 86 -24.00 23.01 -44.60
N SER A 87 -24.07 22.36 -45.76
CA SER A 87 -24.21 23.05 -47.05
C SER A 87 -25.67 23.29 -47.47
N ASP A 88 -26.57 22.33 -47.24
CA ASP A 88 -27.92 22.36 -47.82
C ASP A 88 -29.02 21.68 -46.96
N GLY A 89 -28.72 21.37 -45.70
CA GLY A 89 -29.69 20.78 -44.75
C GLY A 89 -30.10 19.35 -45.07
N THR A 90 -29.37 18.66 -45.96
CA THR A 90 -29.62 17.26 -46.30
C THR A 90 -29.28 16.31 -45.15
N TYR A 91 -30.05 15.26 -44.97
CA TYR A 91 -29.73 14.19 -44.04
C TYR A 91 -29.96 12.82 -44.68
N GLU A 92 -29.22 11.83 -44.17
CA GLU A 92 -29.31 10.44 -44.56
C GLU A 92 -29.15 9.56 -43.32
N ILE A 93 -30.15 8.71 -43.03
CA ILE A 93 -30.16 7.88 -41.83
C ILE A 93 -30.85 6.54 -42.09
N THR A 94 -30.31 5.46 -41.52
CA THR A 94 -30.88 4.12 -41.65
C THR A 94 -31.76 3.81 -40.45
N VAL A 95 -33.05 3.57 -40.69
CA VAL A 95 -34.08 3.38 -39.65
C VAL A 95 -35.04 2.26 -40.07
N PRO A 96 -35.63 1.50 -39.13
CA PRO A 96 -36.71 0.56 -39.44
C PRO A 96 -37.84 1.19 -40.25
N SER A 97 -38.43 0.42 -41.16
CA SER A 97 -39.53 0.89 -42.01
C SER A 97 -40.75 1.40 -41.24
N ASN A 98 -41.00 0.91 -40.03
CA ASN A 98 -42.03 1.40 -39.09
C ASN A 98 -41.46 2.25 -37.94
N GLY A 99 -40.23 2.73 -38.06
CA GLY A 99 -39.57 3.56 -37.06
C GLY A 99 -39.99 5.03 -37.12
N SER A 100 -39.32 5.85 -36.33
CA SER A 100 -39.56 7.29 -36.27
C SER A 100 -38.25 8.07 -36.16
N LEU A 101 -38.28 9.33 -36.60
CA LEU A 101 -37.17 10.26 -36.59
C LEU A 101 -37.53 11.49 -35.75
N ILE A 102 -36.62 11.96 -34.89
CA ILE A 102 -36.74 13.24 -34.19
C ILE A 102 -35.62 14.16 -34.67
N PHE A 103 -35.99 15.35 -35.14
CA PHE A 103 -35.08 16.42 -35.51
C PHE A 103 -34.98 17.39 -34.34
N TYR A 104 -33.75 17.63 -33.86
CA TYR A 104 -33.48 18.42 -32.68
C TYR A 104 -32.40 19.45 -32.93
N ASN A 105 -32.64 20.67 -32.46
CA ASN A 105 -31.70 21.77 -32.39
C ASN A 105 -31.88 22.40 -30.99
N PRO A 106 -30.82 22.62 -30.21
CA PRO A 106 -30.91 23.12 -28.83
C PRO A 106 -31.75 24.39 -28.65
N HIS A 107 -31.90 25.19 -29.70
CA HIS A 107 -32.58 26.49 -29.64
C HIS A 107 -33.99 26.47 -30.24
N CYS A 108 -34.52 25.31 -30.63
CA CYS A 108 -35.79 25.22 -31.35
C CYS A 108 -36.63 24.02 -30.90
N THR A 109 -37.95 24.11 -31.07
CA THR A 109 -38.86 23.00 -30.76
C THR A 109 -38.54 21.78 -31.65
N PRO A 110 -38.34 20.59 -31.07
CA PRO A 110 -38.05 19.39 -31.85
C PRO A 110 -39.19 19.03 -32.80
N VAL A 111 -38.88 18.27 -33.85
CA VAL A 111 -39.87 17.80 -34.85
C VAL A 111 -39.84 16.28 -34.94
N LEU A 112 -40.99 15.63 -34.72
CA LEU A 112 -41.17 14.18 -34.88
C LEU A 112 -41.69 13.84 -36.27
N VAL A 113 -41.10 12.83 -36.90
CA VAL A 113 -41.50 12.28 -38.20
C VAL A 113 -41.61 10.76 -38.11
N HIS A 114 -42.77 10.21 -38.47
CA HIS A 114 -42.95 8.77 -38.58
C HIS A 114 -42.55 8.26 -39.97
N VAL A 115 -41.70 7.24 -40.02
CA VAL A 115 -41.06 6.78 -41.27
C VAL A 115 -42.07 6.10 -42.19
N ARG A 116 -42.92 5.24 -41.65
CA ARG A 116 -44.05 4.57 -42.35
C ARG A 116 -43.71 4.02 -43.74
N GLY A 117 -42.54 3.41 -43.89
CA GLY A 117 -42.03 2.79 -45.11
C GLY A 117 -41.55 3.77 -46.18
N LYS A 118 -41.65 5.08 -45.94
CA LYS A 118 -41.28 6.13 -46.90
C LYS A 118 -39.81 6.49 -46.73
N ARG A 119 -39.07 6.46 -47.84
CA ARG A 119 -37.61 6.73 -47.88
C ARG A 119 -37.24 8.20 -47.94
N VAL A 120 -38.20 9.12 -48.19
CA VAL A 120 -37.91 10.55 -48.29
C VAL A 120 -38.88 11.37 -47.43
N HIS A 121 -38.33 12.19 -46.53
CA HIS A 121 -39.09 13.12 -45.68
C HIS A 121 -38.42 14.49 -45.66
N ASN A 122 -39.19 15.57 -45.77
CA ASN A 122 -38.66 16.94 -45.76
C ASN A 122 -39.39 17.76 -44.69
N PRO A 123 -39.11 17.53 -43.40
CA PRO A 123 -39.79 18.22 -42.31
C PRO A 123 -39.40 19.71 -42.27
N LYS A 124 -40.31 20.53 -41.74
CA LYS A 124 -40.06 21.94 -41.44
C LYS A 124 -39.87 22.14 -39.94
N MET A 125 -38.84 22.89 -39.55
CA MET A 125 -38.50 23.20 -38.16
C MET A 125 -38.57 24.72 -37.93
N ASP A 126 -38.92 25.13 -36.72
CA ASP A 126 -39.01 26.55 -36.35
C ASP A 126 -37.65 27.10 -35.93
N ALA A 127 -36.72 27.20 -36.89
CA ALA A 127 -35.36 27.72 -36.67
C ALA A 127 -35.18 29.06 -37.40
N ASN A 128 -35.09 30.16 -36.66
CA ASN A 128 -34.74 31.47 -37.21
C ASN A 128 -33.24 31.50 -37.55
N ILE A 129 -32.94 32.11 -38.70
CA ILE A 129 -31.66 32.22 -39.41
C ILE A 129 -30.41 32.16 -38.49
N GLN A 130 -29.58 31.13 -38.65
CA GLN A 130 -28.24 31.02 -38.05
C GLN A 130 -27.27 32.00 -38.74
N LEU A 131 -26.58 32.83 -37.95
CA LEU A 131 -25.40 33.58 -38.40
C LEU A 131 -24.28 32.62 -38.85
N ASP A 132 -23.56 33.02 -39.91
CA ASP A 132 -22.49 32.23 -40.53
C ASP A 132 -21.49 31.72 -39.48
N ALA A 133 -21.24 30.40 -39.55
CA ALA A 133 -20.26 29.73 -38.74
C ALA A 133 -18.89 30.37 -38.92
N ALA A 134 -18.48 31.19 -37.95
CA ALA A 134 -17.07 31.31 -37.64
C ALA A 134 -16.58 29.88 -37.44
N THR A 135 -15.56 29.48 -38.20
CA THR A 135 -14.82 28.25 -37.96
C THR A 135 -14.13 28.42 -36.61
N ALA A 136 -14.89 28.21 -35.54
CA ALA A 136 -14.34 27.79 -34.28
C ALA A 136 -13.74 26.43 -34.59
N THR A 137 -12.45 26.44 -34.92
CA THR A 137 -11.57 25.39 -34.43
C THR A 137 -11.94 25.31 -32.95
N ALA A 138 -12.68 24.27 -32.58
CA ALA A 138 -12.93 23.97 -31.19
C ALA A 138 -11.56 23.65 -30.60
N GLU A 139 -10.82 24.68 -30.19
CA GLU A 139 -10.12 24.59 -28.92
C GLU A 139 -11.20 24.22 -27.93
N SER A 140 -11.22 22.93 -27.60
CA SER A 140 -11.89 22.31 -26.45
C SER A 140 -12.36 23.38 -25.47
N GLY A 141 -13.61 23.84 -25.67
CA GLY A 141 -14.19 24.93 -24.91
C GLY A 141 -14.19 24.49 -23.46
N SER A 142 -13.25 25.07 -22.70
CA SER A 142 -12.99 24.76 -21.30
C SER A 142 -13.11 23.26 -21.00
N THR A 143 -11.99 22.54 -21.09
CA THR A 143 -11.75 21.49 -20.09
C THR A 143 -12.23 22.08 -18.78
N LYS A 144 -13.23 21.47 -18.12
CA LYS A 144 -13.52 21.78 -16.71
C LYS A 144 -12.15 21.79 -16.06
N THR A 145 -11.63 22.98 -15.73
CA THR A 145 -10.26 23.11 -15.26
C THR A 145 -10.24 22.31 -13.98
N LYS A 146 -9.69 21.08 -14.07
CA LYS A 146 -9.46 20.22 -12.92
C LYS A 146 -8.74 21.13 -11.95
N LYS A 147 -9.42 21.54 -10.87
CA LYS A 147 -8.74 22.28 -9.81
C LYS A 147 -7.58 21.37 -9.44
N GLY A 148 -6.34 21.83 -9.60
CA GLY A 148 -5.18 20.99 -9.33
C GLY A 148 -5.28 20.55 -7.88
N ARG A 149 -5.85 19.36 -7.65
CA ARG A 149 -5.91 18.77 -6.33
C ARG A 149 -4.44 18.56 -6.01
N THR A 150 -4.02 19.09 -4.87
CA THR A 150 -2.81 18.58 -4.25
C THR A 150 -3.05 17.10 -3.99
N VAL A 151 -2.46 16.23 -4.82
CA VAL A 151 -2.57 14.78 -4.70
C VAL A 151 -1.20 14.26 -4.31
N VAL A 152 -1.17 13.46 -3.24
CA VAL A 152 0.00 12.66 -2.90
C VAL A 152 0.00 11.43 -3.80
N VAL A 153 1.09 11.26 -4.55
CA VAL A 153 1.35 10.07 -5.37
C VAL A 153 2.49 9.30 -4.70
N GLY A 154 2.16 8.13 -4.19
CA GLY A 154 3.00 7.30 -3.34
C GLY A 154 3.29 7.99 -2.03
N ASN A 155 4.55 8.40 -1.91
CA ASN A 155 5.09 9.14 -0.78
C ASN A 155 5.57 10.54 -1.19
N LYS A 156 5.28 10.96 -2.44
CA LYS A 156 5.71 12.23 -3.03
C LYS A 156 4.53 13.18 -3.14
N TYR A 157 4.82 14.47 -3.04
CA TYR A 157 3.81 15.52 -3.16
C TYR A 157 3.82 16.06 -4.57
N SER A 158 2.66 16.16 -5.22
CA SER A 158 2.59 16.68 -6.58
C SER A 158 1.67 17.89 -6.67
N VAL A 159 2.15 18.93 -7.35
CA VAL A 159 1.31 19.95 -7.97
C VAL A 159 1.07 19.42 -9.38
N ARG A 160 -0.14 18.97 -9.67
CA ARG A 160 -0.51 18.42 -10.98
C ARG A 160 -1.67 19.23 -11.55
N ASP A 161 -1.48 19.68 -12.78
CA ASP A 161 -2.43 20.44 -13.59
C ASP A 161 -3.07 21.60 -12.83
N PHE A 162 -2.28 22.28 -11.97
CA PHE A 162 -2.83 23.37 -11.15
C PHE A 162 -3.05 24.59 -12.03
N PRO A 163 -4.31 25.00 -12.28
CA PRO A 163 -4.60 26.14 -13.13
C PRO A 163 -4.55 27.42 -12.30
N TYR A 164 -3.83 28.41 -12.80
CA TYR A 164 -3.83 29.76 -12.29
C TYR A 164 -4.26 30.71 -13.39
N ILE A 165 -5.42 31.32 -13.21
CA ILE A 165 -5.99 32.26 -14.17
C ILE A 165 -5.41 33.65 -13.91
N LEU A 166 -4.80 34.25 -14.92
CA LEU A 166 -4.35 35.65 -14.87
C LEU A 166 -5.60 36.54 -14.91
N ASN A 167 -5.98 37.07 -13.74
CA ASN A 167 -7.22 37.79 -13.57
C ASN A 167 -7.19 39.13 -14.31
N LYS A 168 -7.98 39.23 -15.40
CA LYS A 168 -8.12 40.40 -16.27
C LYS A 168 -8.60 41.65 -15.51
N ASP A 169 -9.36 41.50 -14.42
CA ASP A 169 -9.92 42.62 -13.65
C ASP A 169 -8.92 43.24 -12.66
N ARG A 170 -7.98 42.45 -12.13
CA ARG A 170 -6.88 42.95 -11.27
C ARG A 170 -5.75 43.58 -12.05
N LEU A 171 -5.68 43.28 -13.34
CA LEU A 171 -4.58 43.65 -14.24
C LEU A 171 -4.70 45.06 -14.81
N GLY A 172 -5.77 45.81 -14.51
CA GLY A 172 -5.96 47.20 -14.92
C GLY A 172 -5.88 47.36 -16.44
N GLU A 173 -7.05 47.29 -17.09
CA GLU A 173 -7.23 47.30 -18.55
C GLU A 173 -6.84 45.98 -19.25
N ILE A 174 -7.71 45.61 -20.19
CA ILE A 174 -7.81 44.37 -20.99
C ILE A 174 -6.54 44.06 -21.82
N GLU A 175 -5.50 44.90 -21.76
CA GLU A 175 -4.40 44.91 -22.71
C GLU A 175 -3.11 44.21 -22.25
N SER A 176 -3.00 43.70 -21.03
CA SER A 176 -1.72 43.28 -20.43
C SER A 176 -1.32 41.80 -20.60
N VAL A 177 -2.28 40.88 -20.71
CA VAL A 177 -2.00 39.44 -20.99
C VAL A 177 -1.69 39.26 -22.47
N GLY A 178 -0.52 38.72 -22.78
CA GLY A 178 -0.08 38.51 -24.17
C GLY A 178 0.44 39.77 -24.88
N ARG A 179 0.87 40.80 -24.13
CA ARG A 179 1.55 41.96 -24.70
C ARG A 179 2.83 41.53 -25.41
N THR A 180 2.98 41.94 -26.66
CA THR A 180 4.17 41.62 -27.46
C THR A 180 5.44 42.25 -26.88
N ASN A 181 5.33 43.34 -26.12
CA ASN A 181 6.44 44.05 -25.48
C ASN A 181 6.56 43.76 -23.97
N ALA A 182 6.06 42.63 -23.49
CA ALA A 182 6.16 42.23 -22.09
C ALA A 182 6.73 40.82 -21.95
N ARG A 183 7.17 40.48 -20.74
CA ARG A 183 7.62 39.15 -20.32
C ARG A 183 6.80 38.69 -19.13
N LEU A 184 6.40 37.42 -19.14
CA LEU A 184 5.87 36.70 -17.99
C LEU A 184 6.97 35.83 -17.38
N VAL A 185 7.16 35.94 -16.07
CA VAL A 185 8.04 35.04 -15.31
C VAL A 185 7.24 34.35 -14.23
N THR A 186 7.46 33.04 -14.12
CA THR A 186 6.93 32.25 -13.01
C THR A 186 8.04 31.44 -12.36
N GLN A 187 8.04 31.38 -11.03
CA GLN A 187 9.02 30.58 -10.31
C GLN A 187 8.40 29.96 -9.07
N MET A 188 8.37 28.62 -9.05
CA MET A 188 7.96 27.85 -7.89
C MET A 188 9.09 27.82 -6.85
N PHE A 189 8.72 27.80 -5.58
CA PHE A 189 9.65 27.67 -4.47
C PHE A 189 8.99 26.96 -3.28
N LEU A 190 9.81 26.26 -2.50
CA LEU A 190 9.37 25.47 -1.35
C LEU A 190 9.84 26.15 -0.06
N VAL A 191 8.92 26.37 0.87
CA VAL A 191 9.20 26.94 2.19
C VAL A 191 8.67 26.02 3.29
N ASN A 192 9.35 26.01 4.43
CA ASN A 192 8.79 25.42 5.65
C ASN A 192 7.62 26.28 6.16
N LYS A 193 6.60 25.67 6.77
CA LYS A 193 5.46 26.38 7.39
C LYS A 193 5.87 27.30 8.53
N SER A 194 7.03 27.07 9.17
CA SER A 194 7.64 28.03 10.11
C SER A 194 8.07 29.35 9.46
N GLY A 195 8.09 29.43 8.12
CA GLY A 195 8.24 30.67 7.35
C GLY A 195 9.63 31.29 7.35
N THR A 196 10.64 30.60 7.89
CA THR A 196 11.96 31.19 8.15
C THR A 196 12.98 30.96 7.04
N ASP A 197 12.88 29.87 6.25
CA ASP A 197 13.83 29.56 5.17
C ASP A 197 13.13 29.04 3.89
N THR A 198 13.55 29.56 2.74
CA THR A 198 13.27 28.95 1.43
C THR A 198 14.23 27.80 1.22
N LEU A 199 13.69 26.60 1.10
CA LEU A 199 14.47 25.37 1.03
C LEU A 199 14.92 25.07 -0.40
N TRP A 200 14.16 25.57 -1.38
CA TRP A 200 14.39 25.25 -2.78
C TRP A 200 13.66 26.23 -3.70
N TYR A 201 14.27 26.50 -4.85
CA TYR A 201 13.68 27.22 -5.98
C TYR A 201 13.68 26.32 -7.22
N HIS A 202 12.54 26.29 -7.92
CA HIS A 202 12.49 25.72 -9.26
C HIS A 202 13.21 26.64 -10.25
N LYS A 203 13.63 26.06 -11.37
CA LYS A 203 14.06 26.84 -12.53
C LYS A 203 12.91 27.79 -12.94
N PRO A 204 13.14 29.11 -13.07
CA PRO A 204 12.09 30.01 -13.49
C PRO A 204 11.67 29.69 -14.92
N ARG A 205 10.39 29.83 -15.19
CA ARG A 205 9.81 29.72 -16.52
C ARG A 205 9.54 31.12 -17.04
N VAL A 206 10.15 31.45 -18.17
CA VAL A 206 10.13 32.78 -18.77
C VAL A 206 9.43 32.67 -20.12
N MET A 207 8.43 33.50 -20.35
CA MET A 207 7.73 33.61 -21.64
C MET A 207 7.79 35.05 -22.10
N ASP A 208 8.38 35.28 -23.27
CA ASP A 208 8.50 36.62 -23.82
C ASP A 208 7.40 36.87 -24.85
N GLY A 209 6.92 38.10 -24.89
CA GLY A 209 6.20 38.61 -26.05
C GLY A 209 7.15 38.78 -27.24
N GLU A 210 6.58 38.83 -28.44
CA GLU A 210 7.35 38.90 -29.69
C GLU A 210 8.42 40.01 -29.71
N GLN A 211 8.01 41.25 -29.41
CA GLN A 211 8.90 42.41 -29.40
C GLN A 211 9.88 42.36 -28.22
N TYR A 212 9.44 41.88 -27.05
CA TYR A 212 10.29 41.74 -25.86
C TYR A 212 11.48 40.83 -26.16
N HIS A 213 11.20 39.65 -26.68
CA HIS A 213 12.23 38.67 -27.01
C HIS A 213 13.22 39.20 -28.07
N ALA A 214 12.71 39.80 -29.16
CA ALA A 214 13.55 40.36 -30.21
C ALA A 214 14.47 41.47 -29.69
N THR A 215 13.96 42.31 -28.77
CA THR A 215 14.75 43.38 -28.16
C THR A 215 15.80 42.82 -27.19
N GLN A 216 15.45 41.80 -26.40
CA GLN A 216 16.41 41.15 -25.48
C GLN A 216 17.49 40.34 -26.22
N ALA A 217 17.17 39.76 -27.39
CA ALA A 217 18.16 39.09 -28.24
C ALA A 217 19.31 40.03 -28.67
N LEU A 218 19.02 41.32 -28.81
CA LEU A 218 20.00 42.36 -29.13
C LEU A 218 20.71 42.89 -27.87
N ARG A 219 20.14 42.69 -26.68
CA ARG A 219 20.69 43.12 -25.40
C ARG A 219 21.44 41.96 -24.74
N ASN A 220 22.77 41.95 -24.87
CA ASN A 220 23.66 40.89 -24.36
C ASN A 220 23.77 40.77 -22.82
N ASN A 221 22.88 41.39 -22.03
CA ASN A 221 22.99 41.52 -20.56
C ASN A 221 21.75 41.06 -19.78
N ASP A 222 20.76 40.43 -20.43
CA ASP A 222 19.57 39.92 -19.74
C ASP A 222 19.78 38.47 -19.27
N PRO A 223 19.92 38.22 -17.95
CA PRO A 223 20.18 36.87 -17.42
C PRO A 223 18.98 35.91 -17.56
N LEU A 224 17.78 36.42 -17.82
CA LEU A 224 16.57 35.60 -18.01
C LEU A 224 16.33 35.24 -19.47
N TYR A 225 17.00 35.90 -20.42
CA TYR A 225 16.79 35.68 -21.85
C TYR A 225 17.13 34.23 -22.27
N GLU A 226 18.19 33.64 -21.71
CA GLU A 226 18.54 32.23 -21.97
C GLU A 226 17.49 31.22 -21.48
N LEU A 227 16.59 31.66 -20.60
CA LEU A 227 15.52 30.84 -20.01
C LEU A 227 14.17 31.05 -20.72
N ALA A 228 14.08 32.01 -21.65
CA ALA A 228 12.85 32.35 -22.34
C ALA A 228 12.42 31.24 -23.32
N GLU A 229 11.16 30.82 -23.23
CA GLU A 229 10.51 29.89 -24.15
C GLU A 229 10.11 30.58 -25.47
N GLY A 230 11.01 31.39 -26.04
CA GLY A 230 10.75 32.20 -27.24
C GLY A 230 9.56 33.16 -27.08
N HIS A 231 8.79 33.33 -28.15
CA HIS A 231 7.63 34.24 -28.24
C HIS A 231 6.32 33.60 -27.74
N SER A 232 6.35 32.93 -26.59
CA SER A 232 5.24 32.10 -26.09
C SER A 232 4.25 32.84 -25.19
N PHE A 233 4.49 34.13 -24.89
CA PHE A 233 3.54 34.98 -24.16
C PHE A 233 2.61 35.71 -25.14
N ASP A 234 1.45 35.12 -25.39
CA ASP A 234 0.42 35.64 -26.29
C ASP A 234 -0.95 35.72 -25.59
N LYS A 235 -1.98 36.17 -26.32
CA LYS A 235 -3.33 36.38 -25.77
C LYS A 235 -4.05 35.09 -25.36
N SER A 236 -3.59 33.92 -25.81
CA SER A 236 -4.13 32.60 -25.40
C SER A 236 -3.63 32.17 -24.01
N ARG A 237 -2.62 32.84 -23.46
CA ARG A 237 -2.02 32.55 -22.15
C ARG A 237 -2.76 33.19 -20.98
N ASP A 238 -4.09 33.11 -20.94
CA ASP A 238 -4.87 33.60 -19.80
C ASP A 238 -4.84 32.64 -18.59
N THR A 239 -4.41 31.40 -18.80
CA THR A 239 -4.30 30.37 -17.77
C THR A 239 -2.90 29.76 -17.76
N LEU A 240 -2.27 29.77 -16.58
CA LEU A 240 -0.98 29.14 -16.31
C LEU A 240 -1.20 27.79 -15.64
N ILE A 241 -0.51 26.76 -16.12
CA ILE A 241 -0.60 25.42 -15.55
C ILE A 241 0.71 25.11 -14.84
N PHE A 242 0.64 24.87 -13.53
CA PHE A 242 1.78 24.46 -12.71
C PHE A 242 1.83 22.94 -12.56
N ASN A 243 3.02 22.39 -12.77
CA ASN A 243 3.30 20.96 -12.69
C ASN A 243 4.66 20.72 -12.03
N HIS A 244 4.69 19.99 -10.91
CA HIS A 244 5.92 19.55 -10.26
C HIS A 244 5.69 18.41 -9.26
N VAL A 245 6.67 17.52 -9.10
CA VAL A 245 6.70 16.49 -8.04
C VAL A 245 7.84 16.77 -7.06
N PHE A 246 7.54 16.80 -5.76
CA PHE A 246 8.48 17.10 -4.69
C PHE A 246 8.78 15.87 -3.85
N GLU A 247 10.06 15.65 -3.58
CA GLU A 247 10.53 14.79 -2.50
C GLU A 247 10.89 15.69 -1.30
N LEU A 248 10.17 15.51 -0.20
CA LEU A 248 10.40 16.32 1.00
C LEU A 248 11.62 15.80 1.76
N VAL A 249 12.47 16.72 2.19
CA VAL A 249 13.65 16.43 3.03
C VAL A 249 13.24 15.80 4.36
N ASN A 250 12.17 16.30 4.99
CA ASN A 250 11.60 15.72 6.21
C ASN A 250 10.06 15.61 6.12
N PRO A 251 9.50 14.43 5.79
CA PRO A 251 8.05 14.24 5.64
C PRO A 251 7.20 14.50 6.90
N LYS A 252 7.82 14.71 8.07
CA LYS A 252 7.12 15.01 9.32
C LYS A 252 6.80 16.50 9.49
N GLU A 253 7.41 17.37 8.70
CA GLU A 253 7.16 18.81 8.71
C GLU A 253 6.11 19.21 7.67
N ASP A 254 5.47 20.34 7.91
CA ASP A 254 4.55 20.96 6.97
C ASP A 254 5.30 21.96 6.10
N TYR A 255 5.05 21.93 4.80
CA TYR A 255 5.67 22.79 3.79
C TYR A 255 4.60 23.45 2.93
N TYR A 256 4.95 24.60 2.38
CA TYR A 256 4.21 25.24 1.31
C TYR A 256 5.04 25.24 0.03
N CYS A 257 4.43 24.84 -1.09
CA CYS A 257 4.92 25.24 -2.40
C CYS A 257 4.14 26.47 -2.83
N LYS A 258 4.88 27.53 -3.16
CA LYS A 258 4.33 28.77 -3.69
C LYS A 258 4.94 29.04 -5.05
N ALA A 259 4.25 29.80 -5.89
CA ALA A 259 4.83 30.37 -7.09
C ALA A 259 4.75 31.88 -7.06
N HIS A 260 5.88 32.53 -7.30
CA HIS A 260 5.90 33.92 -7.68
C HIS A 260 5.54 34.01 -9.16
N ILE A 261 4.66 34.94 -9.48
CA ILE A 261 4.21 35.25 -10.83
C ILE A 261 4.39 36.74 -11.00
N TRP A 262 5.10 37.16 -12.04
CA TRP A 262 5.17 38.58 -12.36
C TRP A 262 5.24 38.81 -13.86
N ILE A 263 4.73 39.96 -14.28
CA ILE A 263 4.77 40.42 -15.67
C ILE A 263 5.45 41.78 -15.69
N GLU A 264 6.42 41.91 -16.58
CA GLU A 264 7.26 43.10 -16.73
C GLU A 264 7.30 43.59 -18.17
N ASP A 265 7.45 44.91 -18.31
CA ASP A 265 7.92 45.53 -19.55
C ASP A 265 9.40 45.92 -19.37
N TYR A 266 9.98 46.65 -20.33
CA TYR A 266 11.40 47.04 -20.28
C TYR A 266 11.76 48.01 -19.13
N ILE A 267 10.77 48.55 -18.42
CA ILE A 267 10.92 49.63 -17.44
C ILE A 267 10.47 49.19 -16.05
N LYS A 268 9.37 48.44 -15.93
CA LYS A 268 8.79 48.05 -14.65
C LYS A 268 8.09 46.69 -14.67
N VAL A 269 8.05 46.07 -13.49
CA VAL A 269 7.08 45.03 -13.16
C VAL A 269 5.74 45.71 -12.90
N PHE A 270 4.73 45.41 -13.72
CA PHE A 270 3.39 46.00 -13.60
C PHE A 270 2.35 45.01 -13.06
N TYR A 271 2.69 43.73 -12.98
CA TYR A 271 1.90 42.71 -12.31
C TYR A 271 2.80 41.83 -11.45
N CYS A 272 2.38 41.57 -10.21
CA CYS A 272 2.98 40.55 -9.39
C CYS A 272 1.92 39.87 -8.52
N ASP A 273 2.05 38.56 -8.35
CA ASP A 273 1.25 37.77 -7.43
C ASP A 273 2.09 36.64 -6.83
N THR A 274 1.64 36.11 -5.70
CA THR A 274 2.19 34.90 -5.10
C THR A 274 1.05 33.94 -4.82
N VAL A 275 1.03 32.82 -5.53
CA VAL A 275 0.02 31.78 -5.37
C VAL A 275 0.57 30.64 -4.53
N GLU A 276 -0.25 30.14 -3.60
CA GLU A 276 0.00 28.88 -2.90
C GLU A 276 -0.48 27.71 -3.77
N LEU A 277 0.47 26.88 -4.22
CA LEU A 277 0.21 25.74 -5.09
C LEU A 277 0.01 24.44 -4.30
N LEU A 278 0.67 24.33 -3.14
CA LEU A 278 0.69 23.13 -2.31
C LEU A 278 0.77 23.52 -0.83
N ASN A 279 0.00 22.81 0.00
CA ASN A 279 0.14 22.83 1.46
C ASN A 279 0.23 21.38 1.95
N THR A 280 1.41 20.93 2.37
CA THR A 280 1.58 19.53 2.81
C THR A 280 0.89 19.24 4.14
N GLY A 281 0.53 20.28 4.89
CA GLY A 281 -0.30 20.19 6.09
C GLY A 281 -1.79 20.02 5.80
N ARG A 282 -2.26 20.27 4.56
CA ARG A 282 -3.64 20.05 4.11
C ARG A 282 -3.64 19.41 2.71
N VAL A 283 -3.76 18.09 2.67
CA VAL A 283 -3.62 17.29 1.44
C VAL A 283 -4.90 16.49 1.21
N SER A 284 -5.35 16.39 -0.04
CA SER A 284 -6.44 15.49 -0.42
C SER A 284 -5.96 14.04 -0.32
N ARG A 285 -6.73 13.21 0.39
CA ARG A 285 -6.50 11.76 0.50
C ARG A 285 -7.82 11.02 0.23
N PRO A 286 -8.28 11.01 -1.03
CA PRO A 286 -9.63 10.54 -1.37
C PRO A 286 -9.84 9.08 -0.94
N PHE A 287 -8.81 8.26 -1.03
CA PHE A 287 -8.88 6.82 -0.79
C PHE A 287 -8.63 6.40 0.67
N GLN A 288 -8.39 7.32 1.60
CA GLN A 288 -8.04 6.97 2.99
C GLN A 288 -9.15 6.22 3.76
N PHE A 289 -10.38 6.25 3.24
CA PHE A 289 -11.55 5.59 3.83
C PHE A 289 -12.02 4.35 3.06
N LEU A 290 -11.23 3.87 2.09
CA LEU A 290 -11.55 2.64 1.39
C LEU A 290 -11.69 1.48 2.38
N GLU A 291 -12.75 0.69 2.22
CA GLU A 291 -12.96 -0.55 2.92
C GLU A 291 -12.24 -1.67 2.21
N TYR A 292 -11.39 -2.38 2.94
CA TYR A 292 -10.73 -3.57 2.45
C TYR A 292 -10.43 -4.51 3.60
N SER A 293 -10.51 -5.81 3.29
CA SER A 293 -10.10 -6.88 4.18
C SER A 293 -9.32 -7.88 3.35
N PHE A 294 -8.10 -8.17 3.77
CA PHE A 294 -7.28 -9.19 3.15
C PHE A 294 -7.05 -10.31 4.15
N GLU A 295 -7.06 -11.53 3.65
CA GLU A 295 -6.51 -12.64 4.43
C GLU A 295 -5.00 -12.47 4.55
N TYR A 296 -4.45 -12.89 5.69
CA TYR A 296 -3.01 -12.94 5.86
C TYR A 296 -2.45 -14.21 5.24
N GLY A 297 -1.33 -14.08 4.56
CA GLY A 297 -0.70 -15.17 3.86
C GLY A 297 -0.15 -16.17 4.86
N GLN A 298 -0.82 -17.32 5.00
CA GLN A 298 -0.32 -18.42 5.80
C GLN A 298 0.73 -19.21 4.99
N LEU A 299 1.70 -19.77 5.69
CA LEU A 299 2.62 -20.76 5.13
C LEU A 299 2.17 -22.16 5.53
N ASP A 300 2.38 -23.12 4.64
CA ASP A 300 2.24 -24.53 5.00
C ASP A 300 3.32 -24.89 6.02
N HIS A 301 2.88 -25.17 7.24
CA HIS A 301 3.74 -25.55 8.36
C HIS A 301 4.68 -26.71 8.02
N ASN A 302 4.19 -27.72 7.29
CA ASN A 302 4.96 -28.94 7.01
C ASN A 302 6.05 -28.73 5.96
N ARG A 303 5.86 -27.79 5.03
CA ARG A 303 6.83 -27.48 3.97
C ARG A 303 8.13 -26.90 4.50
N PHE A 304 8.10 -26.28 5.69
CA PHE A 304 9.25 -25.61 6.32
C PHE A 304 9.77 -26.35 7.55
N LYS A 305 9.54 -27.67 7.61
CA LYS A 305 10.07 -28.55 8.67
C LYS A 305 11.60 -28.52 8.69
N LYS A 306 12.17 -28.46 9.90
CA LYS A 306 13.61 -28.55 10.14
C LYS A 306 13.97 -29.96 10.61
N GLU A 307 15.13 -30.45 10.23
CA GLU A 307 15.58 -31.79 10.60
C GLU A 307 16.04 -31.81 12.07
N ALA A 308 15.83 -32.93 12.74
CA ALA A 308 16.29 -33.12 14.11
C ALA A 308 17.81 -33.23 14.13
N ARG A 309 18.46 -32.54 15.08
CA ARG A 309 19.91 -32.58 15.25
C ARG A 309 20.35 -33.97 15.70
N LYS A 310 21.49 -34.42 15.18
CA LYS A 310 22.17 -35.60 15.71
C LYS A 310 23.13 -35.19 16.84
N THR A 311 22.96 -35.77 18.01
CA THR A 311 23.74 -35.44 19.21
C THR A 311 24.77 -36.55 19.48
N PRO A 312 26.05 -36.22 19.67
CA PRO A 312 27.06 -37.21 20.03
C PRO A 312 26.83 -37.74 21.44
N VAL A 313 26.84 -39.06 21.58
CA VAL A 313 26.77 -39.80 22.84
C VAL A 313 28.01 -40.69 22.91
N ASP A 314 28.76 -40.58 24.01
CA ASP A 314 29.93 -41.40 24.26
C ASP A 314 29.53 -42.67 25.02
N GLY A 315 30.05 -43.83 24.61
CA GLY A 315 29.83 -45.13 25.26
C GLY A 315 31.15 -45.85 25.53
N SER A 316 31.20 -46.66 26.59
CA SER A 316 32.39 -47.44 26.94
C SER A 316 32.00 -48.76 27.59
N LYS A 317 32.68 -49.85 27.21
CA LYS A 317 32.45 -51.19 27.76
C LYS A 317 33.75 -51.92 28.03
N ASP A 318 33.90 -52.39 29.26
CA ASP A 318 35.03 -53.18 29.70
C ASP A 318 34.73 -54.68 29.55
N MET A 319 35.67 -55.43 28.98
CA MET A 319 35.53 -56.87 28.78
C MET A 319 36.66 -57.64 29.47
N LYS A 320 36.28 -58.54 30.36
CA LYS A 320 37.19 -59.56 30.91
C LYS A 320 37.22 -60.73 29.96
N LEU A 321 38.37 -60.98 29.33
CA LEU A 321 38.52 -62.03 28.33
C LEU A 321 39.66 -62.96 28.73
N LYS A 322 39.40 -64.27 28.72
CA LYS A 322 40.43 -65.28 28.91
C LYS A 322 41.11 -65.61 27.58
N PHE A 323 42.43 -65.59 27.61
CA PHE A 323 43.28 -65.94 26.49
C PHE A 323 44.05 -67.21 26.84
N ARG A 324 44.30 -68.05 25.84
CA ARG A 324 45.16 -69.23 26.01
C ARG A 324 46.54 -68.81 26.53
N VAL A 325 47.14 -69.66 27.37
CA VAL A 325 48.44 -69.37 28.01
C VAL A 325 49.50 -69.06 26.95
N ASN A 326 50.24 -67.96 27.15
CA ASN A 326 51.26 -67.45 26.22
C ASN A 326 50.76 -67.20 24.78
N SER A 327 49.46 -66.95 24.59
CA SER A 327 48.85 -66.74 23.28
C SER A 327 47.93 -65.51 23.26
N SER A 328 47.74 -64.96 22.06
CA SER A 328 46.75 -63.94 21.75
C SER A 328 45.39 -64.53 21.35
N GLN A 329 45.29 -65.86 21.24
CA GLN A 329 44.05 -66.54 20.94
C GLN A 329 43.12 -66.55 22.16
N LEU A 330 41.87 -66.15 21.94
CA LEU A 330 40.80 -66.26 22.93
C LEU A 330 40.55 -67.73 23.27
N ASP A 331 40.28 -68.00 24.54
CA ASP A 331 39.86 -69.32 24.97
C ASP A 331 38.37 -69.52 24.66
N MET A 332 38.11 -70.11 23.50
CA MET A 332 36.74 -70.37 23.02
C MET A 332 36.00 -71.44 23.85
N SER A 333 36.67 -72.11 24.80
CA SER A 333 36.03 -73.06 25.72
C SER A 333 35.43 -72.39 26.96
N ASP A 334 35.78 -71.12 27.21
CA ASP A 334 35.29 -70.33 28.34
C ASP A 334 33.98 -69.61 28.00
N SER A 335 32.90 -70.00 28.68
CA SER A 335 31.55 -69.46 28.40
C SER A 335 31.43 -67.97 28.73
N GLU A 336 32.14 -67.46 29.73
CA GLU A 336 32.11 -66.05 30.14
C GLU A 336 32.78 -65.13 29.10
N THR A 337 33.92 -65.57 28.54
CA THR A 337 34.63 -64.87 27.47
C THR A 337 33.76 -64.77 26.22
N MET A 338 33.09 -65.86 25.82
CA MET A 338 32.17 -65.84 24.68
C MET A 338 30.95 -64.95 24.93
N ALA A 339 30.32 -65.06 26.10
CA ALA A 339 29.15 -64.25 26.46
C ALA A 339 29.46 -62.74 26.45
N SER A 340 30.62 -62.34 27.00
CA SER A 340 31.03 -60.93 27.03
C SER A 340 31.30 -60.37 25.63
N LEU A 341 31.97 -61.16 24.78
CA LEU A 341 32.27 -60.77 23.40
C LEU A 341 31.02 -60.70 22.54
N ASP A 342 30.11 -61.67 22.67
CA ASP A 342 28.85 -61.71 21.93
C ASP A 342 27.89 -60.60 22.39
N SER A 343 27.88 -60.28 23.69
CA SER A 343 27.14 -59.13 24.22
C SER A 343 27.61 -57.80 23.58
N LEU A 344 28.92 -57.55 23.49
CA LEU A 344 29.44 -56.36 22.82
C LEU A 344 29.11 -56.36 21.32
N LYS A 345 29.26 -57.48 20.63
CA LYS A 345 28.91 -57.59 19.20
C LYS A 345 27.44 -57.32 18.97
N ALA A 346 26.56 -57.87 19.80
CA ALA A 346 25.12 -57.66 19.71
C ALA A 346 24.75 -56.19 19.93
N GLU A 347 25.32 -55.54 20.95
CA GLU A 347 25.11 -54.13 21.25
C GLU A 347 25.56 -53.22 20.09
N LEU A 348 26.78 -53.41 19.59
CA LEU A 348 27.29 -52.63 18.46
C LEU A 348 26.49 -52.89 17.17
N ARG A 349 26.04 -54.12 16.92
CA ARG A 349 25.14 -54.43 15.79
C ARG A 349 23.80 -53.74 15.93
N GLN A 350 23.23 -53.71 17.13
CA GLN A 350 21.97 -53.02 17.39
C GLN A 350 22.11 -51.52 17.10
N ILE A 351 23.21 -50.90 17.53
CA ILE A 351 23.55 -49.51 17.22
C ILE A 351 23.69 -49.31 15.70
N CYS A 352 24.43 -50.16 14.99
CA CYS A 352 24.60 -50.06 13.54
C CYS A 352 23.31 -50.27 12.74
N ASN A 353 22.33 -51.00 13.29
CA ASN A 353 21.06 -51.28 12.63
C ASN A 353 19.94 -50.31 13.03
N ASP A 354 20.19 -49.39 13.97
CA ASP A 354 19.23 -48.38 14.40
C ASP A 354 19.23 -47.19 13.43
N PRO A 355 18.11 -46.90 12.73
CA PRO A 355 18.01 -45.75 11.83
C PRO A 355 18.23 -44.39 12.53
N ALA A 356 18.13 -44.34 13.85
CA ALA A 356 18.31 -43.14 14.65
C ALA A 356 19.74 -42.98 15.20
N SER A 357 20.65 -43.94 15.00
CA SER A 357 21.99 -43.92 15.60
C SER A 357 23.07 -44.22 14.56
N ASP A 358 24.13 -43.41 14.57
CA ASP A 358 25.31 -43.64 13.74
C ASP A 358 26.52 -43.94 14.63
N LEU A 359 27.20 -45.07 14.38
CA LEU A 359 28.48 -45.39 15.01
C LEU A 359 29.61 -44.62 14.29
N ILE A 360 30.27 -43.69 14.99
CA ILE A 360 31.28 -42.80 14.39
C ILE A 360 32.70 -43.28 14.65
N ASP A 361 32.98 -43.76 15.86
CA ASP A 361 34.33 -44.20 16.21
C ASP A 361 34.29 -45.36 17.20
N ILE A 362 35.31 -46.21 17.12
CA ILE A 362 35.55 -47.34 18.04
C ILE A 362 37.04 -47.35 18.35
N ASN A 363 37.40 -47.52 19.61
CA ASN A 363 38.77 -47.55 20.09
C ASN A 363 38.93 -48.75 21.04
N PHE A 364 40.03 -49.48 20.90
CA PHE A 364 40.31 -50.69 21.71
C PHE A 364 41.56 -50.50 22.55
N TYR A 365 41.46 -50.78 23.84
CA TYR A 365 42.56 -50.69 24.81
C TYR A 365 42.69 -52.02 25.53
N GLY A 366 43.80 -52.74 25.33
CA GLY A 366 44.09 -53.96 26.06
C GLY A 366 45.05 -53.70 27.20
N PHE A 367 44.79 -54.35 28.33
CA PHE A 367 45.66 -54.33 29.49
C PHE A 367 46.17 -55.75 29.75
N SER A 368 47.48 -55.88 29.88
CA SER A 368 48.12 -57.05 30.44
C SER A 368 48.59 -56.76 31.85
N SER A 369 48.58 -57.78 32.69
CA SER A 369 49.09 -57.69 34.04
C SER A 369 50.63 -57.63 34.04
N PRO A 370 51.27 -56.97 35.04
CA PRO A 370 52.71 -56.67 35.02
C PRO A 370 53.63 -57.87 35.27
N GLU A 371 53.11 -59.09 35.41
CA GLU A 371 53.94 -60.26 35.66
C GLU A 371 54.70 -60.73 34.41
N GLY A 372 56.03 -60.79 34.52
CA GLY A 372 56.90 -61.20 33.41
C GLY A 372 57.81 -60.07 32.96
N LYS A 373 58.25 -60.11 31.69
CA LYS A 373 59.03 -59.03 31.09
C LYS A 373 58.09 -58.04 30.43
N TYR A 374 58.29 -56.75 30.70
CA TYR A 374 57.46 -55.66 30.18
C TYR A 374 57.24 -55.73 28.66
N ASP A 375 58.32 -55.82 27.88
CA ASP A 375 58.23 -55.83 26.40
C ASP A 375 57.40 -57.00 25.86
N LYS A 376 57.50 -58.16 26.52
CA LYS A 376 56.72 -59.35 26.15
C LYS A 376 55.24 -59.14 26.48
N ASN A 377 54.93 -58.56 27.63
CA ASN A 377 53.55 -58.29 28.05
C ASN A 377 52.90 -57.18 27.23
N LEU A 378 53.67 -56.17 26.83
CA LEU A 378 53.21 -55.10 25.96
C LEU A 378 52.89 -55.63 24.56
N SER A 379 53.79 -56.42 23.98
CA SER A 379 53.58 -57.08 22.69
C SER A 379 52.36 -58.00 22.73
N LEU A 380 52.24 -58.82 23.77
CA LEU A 380 51.11 -59.73 23.95
C LEU A 380 49.78 -58.98 24.14
N SER A 381 49.78 -57.89 24.90
CA SER A 381 48.61 -57.01 25.07
C SER A 381 48.18 -56.41 23.72
N GLY A 382 49.13 -55.90 22.94
CA GLY A 382 48.85 -55.36 21.60
C GLY A 382 48.28 -56.42 20.64
N GLN A 383 48.84 -57.64 20.65
CA GLN A 383 48.32 -58.76 19.85
C GLN A 383 46.91 -59.16 20.29
N ARG A 384 46.66 -59.31 21.59
CA ARG A 384 45.33 -59.63 22.17
C ARG A 384 44.28 -58.59 21.80
N THR A 385 44.62 -57.30 21.95
CA THR A 385 43.75 -56.18 21.57
C THR A 385 43.41 -56.25 20.09
N SER A 386 44.39 -56.56 19.23
CA SER A 386 44.19 -56.69 17.79
C SER A 386 43.29 -57.88 17.43
N THR A 387 43.44 -59.01 18.12
CA THR A 387 42.57 -60.19 17.94
C THR A 387 41.12 -59.87 18.30
N VAL A 388 40.90 -59.20 19.43
CA VAL A 388 39.55 -58.79 19.87
C VAL A 388 38.96 -57.76 18.92
N LYS A 389 39.72 -56.72 18.57
CA LYS A 389 39.33 -55.73 17.56
C LYS A 389 38.86 -56.38 16.27
N ASN A 390 39.66 -57.30 15.70
CA ASN A 390 39.32 -57.96 14.45
C ASN A 390 38.05 -58.81 14.58
N SER A 391 37.88 -59.51 15.71
CA SER A 391 36.67 -60.29 15.98
C SER A 391 35.42 -59.41 16.05
N VAL A 392 35.48 -58.29 16.79
CA VAL A 392 34.36 -57.34 16.94
C VAL A 392 34.05 -56.66 15.61
N LEU A 393 35.04 -56.11 14.91
CA LEU A 393 34.83 -55.41 13.64
C LEU A 393 34.29 -56.34 12.55
N SER A 394 34.77 -57.59 12.45
CA SER A 394 34.26 -58.56 11.47
C SER A 394 32.78 -58.90 11.67
N ALA A 395 32.24 -58.66 12.86
CA ALA A 395 30.84 -58.89 13.17
C ALA A 395 29.93 -57.74 12.70
N LEU A 396 30.49 -56.58 12.33
CA LEU A 396 29.76 -55.37 11.91
C LEU A 396 29.56 -55.30 10.38
N PRO A 397 28.56 -54.54 9.89
CA PRO A 397 28.38 -54.28 8.47
C PRO A 397 29.62 -53.65 7.81
N ARG A 398 29.82 -53.90 6.50
CA ARG A 398 31.05 -53.55 5.75
C ARG A 398 31.45 -52.07 5.85
N GLU A 399 30.47 -51.17 5.93
CA GLU A 399 30.71 -49.73 6.05
C GLU A 399 31.38 -49.33 7.37
N PHE A 400 31.06 -50.02 8.47
CA PHE A 400 31.60 -49.75 9.82
C PHE A 400 32.91 -50.49 10.11
N GLN A 401 33.29 -51.48 9.29
CA GLN A 401 34.55 -52.24 9.46
C GLN A 401 35.82 -51.37 9.33
N LYS A 402 35.69 -50.18 8.73
CA LYS A 402 36.78 -49.20 8.59
C LYS A 402 36.99 -48.37 9.86
N LEU A 403 36.03 -48.39 10.79
CA LEU A 403 36.15 -47.80 12.12
C LEU A 403 37.08 -48.67 12.99
N GLY A 404 37.57 -48.16 14.13
CA GLY A 404 38.48 -48.96 14.94
C GLY A 404 39.96 -48.76 14.65
N ARG A 405 40.39 -47.67 13.99
CA ARG A 405 41.81 -47.50 13.60
C ARG A 405 42.77 -47.50 14.81
N ARG A 406 42.32 -47.01 15.97
CA ARG A 406 43.14 -46.95 17.18
C ARG A 406 42.95 -48.21 18.01
N SER A 407 44.05 -48.93 18.19
CA SER A 407 44.18 -50.10 19.07
C SER A 407 45.49 -49.95 19.82
N LYS A 408 45.45 -50.01 21.15
CA LYS A 408 46.64 -49.87 21.99
C LYS A 408 46.68 -50.96 23.04
N GLY A 409 47.81 -51.65 23.12
CA GLY A 409 48.12 -52.52 24.25
C GLY A 409 48.93 -51.75 25.29
N GLU A 410 48.57 -51.92 26.55
CA GLU A 410 49.30 -51.40 27.69
C GLU A 410 49.55 -52.52 28.71
N VAL A 411 50.55 -52.31 29.57
CA VAL A 411 50.83 -53.18 30.72
C VAL A 411 50.41 -52.41 31.96
N ALA A 412 49.55 -53.00 32.78
CA ALA A 412 49.13 -52.42 34.05
C ALA A 412 50.34 -52.22 34.97
N SER A 413 50.32 -51.16 35.77
CA SER A 413 51.39 -50.87 36.72
C SER A 413 51.25 -51.68 38.00
N TRP A 414 52.35 -51.89 38.72
CA TRP A 414 52.30 -52.49 40.07
C TRP A 414 51.58 -51.58 41.08
N SER A 415 51.46 -50.28 40.83
CA SER A 415 50.60 -49.40 41.62
C SER A 415 49.12 -49.76 41.49
N GLN A 416 48.64 -50.05 40.28
CA GLN A 416 47.27 -50.51 40.06
C GLN A 416 47.01 -51.87 40.73
N VAL A 417 48.01 -52.75 40.80
CA VAL A 417 47.91 -53.99 41.58
C VAL A 417 47.76 -53.69 43.07
N ALA A 418 48.48 -52.69 43.59
CA ALA A 418 48.34 -52.26 44.98
C ALA A 418 46.96 -51.66 45.27
N ASP A 419 46.39 -50.89 44.35
CA ASP A 419 45.03 -50.36 44.47
C ASP A 419 43.99 -51.50 44.57
N ILE A 420 44.16 -52.58 43.78
CA ILE A 420 43.29 -53.78 43.86
C ILE A 420 43.47 -54.52 45.19
N LEU A 421 44.71 -54.67 45.68
CA LEU A 421 44.97 -55.28 46.98
C LEU A 421 44.31 -54.50 48.12
N GLU A 422 44.40 -53.17 48.07
CA GLU A 422 43.80 -52.28 49.07
C GLU A 422 42.26 -52.33 49.02
N ALA A 423 41.66 -52.37 47.84
CA ALA A 423 40.22 -52.55 47.66
C ALA A 423 39.72 -53.89 48.25
N ASP A 424 40.53 -54.94 48.17
CA ASP A 424 40.26 -56.25 48.77
C ASP A 424 40.66 -56.32 50.26
N SER A 425 40.87 -55.18 50.91
CA SER A 425 41.24 -55.06 52.33
C SER A 425 42.62 -55.63 52.71
N LEU A 426 43.50 -55.88 51.74
CA LEU A 426 44.90 -56.31 51.95
C LEU A 426 45.84 -55.10 52.02
N VAL A 427 45.55 -54.20 52.96
CA VAL A 427 46.19 -52.88 53.07
C VAL A 427 47.70 -52.99 53.33
N MET A 428 48.12 -53.93 54.18
CA MET A 428 49.55 -54.11 54.50
C MET A 428 50.35 -54.58 53.29
N GLN A 429 49.77 -55.49 52.50
CA GLN A 429 50.35 -56.02 51.28
C GLN A 429 50.39 -54.95 50.19
N ALA A 430 49.35 -54.12 50.07
CA ALA A 430 49.32 -52.98 49.16
C ALA A 430 50.41 -51.95 49.50
N LEU A 431 50.60 -51.62 50.78
CA LEU A 431 51.66 -50.72 51.24
C LEU A 431 53.06 -51.25 50.90
N GLU A 432 53.29 -52.54 51.09
CA GLU A 432 54.57 -53.18 50.75
C GLU A 432 54.82 -53.18 49.23
N VAL A 433 53.80 -53.42 48.41
CA VAL A 433 53.89 -53.26 46.94
C VAL A 433 54.16 -51.80 46.54
N ARG A 434 53.44 -50.82 47.12
CA ARG A 434 53.68 -49.38 46.87
C ARG A 434 55.11 -48.97 47.25
N LYS A 435 55.64 -49.49 48.37
CA LYS A 435 57.02 -49.26 48.80
C LYS A 435 58.02 -49.78 47.77
N ILE A 436 57.83 -51.00 47.27
CA ILE A 436 58.69 -51.58 46.22
C ILE A 436 58.63 -50.74 44.93
N VAL A 437 57.44 -50.23 44.56
CA VAL A 437 57.29 -49.33 43.41
C VAL A 437 58.03 -48.01 43.62
N ALA A 438 57.92 -47.40 44.81
CA ALA A 438 58.61 -46.17 45.16
C ALA A 438 60.14 -46.32 45.16
N ASP A 439 60.65 -47.46 45.66
CA ASP A 439 62.08 -47.77 45.72
C ASP A 439 62.68 -48.11 44.33
N ASN A 440 61.84 -48.34 43.31
CA ASN A 440 62.27 -48.75 41.97
C ASN A 440 61.50 -47.97 40.89
N PRO A 441 61.60 -46.63 40.86
CA PRO A 441 60.82 -45.81 39.95
C PRO A 441 61.21 -46.11 38.50
N LYS A 442 60.22 -46.19 37.62
CA LYS A 442 60.37 -46.40 36.16
C LYS A 442 60.97 -47.74 35.71
N ASN A 443 61.25 -48.69 36.61
CA ASN A 443 61.72 -50.03 36.25
C ASN A 443 60.72 -51.11 36.68
N ILE A 444 59.71 -51.33 35.84
CA ILE A 444 58.60 -52.25 36.12
C ILE A 444 59.04 -53.72 36.24
N ASP A 445 60.11 -54.11 35.53
CA ASP A 445 60.69 -55.45 35.61
C ASP A 445 61.39 -55.68 36.96
N ALA A 446 62.12 -54.68 37.46
CA ALA A 446 62.75 -54.73 38.77
C ALA A 446 61.70 -54.74 39.91
N GLN A 447 60.63 -53.95 39.76
CA GLN A 447 59.47 -54.01 40.65
C GLN A 447 58.89 -55.43 40.68
N GLY A 448 58.62 -56.01 39.51
CA GLY A 448 58.06 -57.35 39.40
C GLY A 448 58.98 -58.48 39.88
N ALA A 449 60.31 -58.30 39.83
CA ALA A 449 61.25 -59.25 40.42
C ALA A 449 61.19 -59.24 41.95
N LYS A 450 61.13 -58.06 42.58
CA LYS A 450 61.04 -57.91 44.03
C LYS A 450 59.69 -58.35 44.57
N ILE A 451 58.59 -57.99 43.89
CA ILE A 451 57.22 -58.37 44.27
C ILE A 451 57.03 -59.90 44.19
N ARG A 452 57.65 -60.58 43.22
CA ARG A 452 57.65 -62.06 43.14
C ARG A 452 58.35 -62.75 44.29
N GLY A 453 59.24 -62.06 45.00
CA GLY A 453 59.95 -62.59 46.17
C GLY A 453 59.13 -62.53 47.47
N LEU A 454 57.97 -61.86 47.47
CA LEU A 454 57.09 -61.76 48.63
C LEU A 454 56.46 -63.13 48.94
N SER A 455 56.42 -63.49 50.23
CA SER A 455 55.91 -64.79 50.69
C SER A 455 54.44 -65.04 50.30
N TYR A 456 53.65 -63.98 50.25
CA TYR A 456 52.23 -63.99 49.88
C TYR A 456 51.96 -63.71 48.39
N TYR A 457 53.00 -63.59 47.55
CA TYR A 457 52.84 -63.32 46.11
C TYR A 457 51.91 -64.34 45.44
N ARG A 458 52.11 -65.63 45.69
CA ARG A 458 51.32 -66.70 45.07
C ARG A 458 49.89 -66.80 45.61
N SER A 459 49.71 -66.62 46.92
CA SER A 459 48.41 -66.79 47.58
C SER A 459 47.51 -65.56 47.46
N GLU A 460 48.08 -64.36 47.43
CA GLU A 460 47.31 -63.11 47.54
C GLU A 460 47.44 -62.22 46.31
N ILE A 461 48.59 -62.15 45.64
CA ILE A 461 48.78 -61.26 44.48
C ILE A 461 48.33 -61.93 43.17
N VAL A 462 48.74 -63.17 42.92
CA VAL A 462 48.42 -63.90 41.67
C VAL A 462 46.92 -63.95 41.35
N PRO A 463 46.00 -64.23 42.30
CA PRO A 463 44.55 -64.25 42.02
C PRO A 463 44.00 -62.90 41.52
N ARG A 464 44.65 -61.79 41.86
CA ARG A 464 44.23 -60.43 41.50
C ARG A 464 44.83 -59.94 40.18
N LEU A 465 45.94 -60.54 39.74
CA LEU A 465 46.54 -60.25 38.43
C LEU A 465 45.63 -60.64 37.27
N GLU A 466 44.79 -61.67 37.44
CA GLU A 466 43.81 -62.08 36.44
C GLU A 466 42.78 -60.97 36.16
N GLN A 467 42.49 -60.13 37.14
CA GLN A 467 41.53 -59.03 37.02
C GLN A 467 42.04 -57.88 36.15
N LEU A 468 43.36 -57.79 35.94
CA LEU A 468 44.01 -56.76 35.11
C LEU A 468 44.09 -57.15 33.63
N ARG A 469 43.67 -58.36 33.27
CA ARG A 469 43.64 -58.87 31.90
C ARG A 469 42.33 -58.48 31.22
N VAL A 470 42.14 -57.18 31.00
CA VAL A 470 40.91 -56.57 30.48
C VAL A 470 41.16 -55.97 29.11
N VAL A 471 40.20 -56.12 28.21
CA VAL A 471 40.14 -55.33 26.98
C VAL A 471 38.96 -54.38 27.08
N ARG A 472 39.25 -53.08 27.08
CA ARG A 472 38.27 -51.99 27.05
C ARG A 472 37.96 -51.60 25.61
N CYS A 473 36.68 -51.49 25.31
CA CYS A 473 36.17 -50.96 24.05
C CYS A 473 35.46 -49.62 24.34
N GLU A 474 35.97 -48.54 23.78
CA GLU A 474 35.34 -47.22 23.84
C GLU A 474 34.78 -46.90 22.46
N TYR A 475 33.55 -46.39 22.38
CA TYR A 475 32.93 -46.06 21.11
C TYR A 475 32.11 -44.78 21.21
N LYS A 476 32.05 -44.05 20.10
CA LYS A 476 31.26 -42.83 19.96
C LYS A 476 30.11 -43.09 19.01
N THR A 477 28.90 -42.86 19.48
CA THR A 477 27.71 -42.84 18.64
C THR A 477 27.23 -41.42 18.48
N VAL A 478 26.50 -41.16 17.41
CA VAL A 478 25.69 -39.96 17.28
C VAL A 478 24.26 -40.42 17.15
N VAL A 479 23.46 -40.08 18.17
CA VAL A 479 22.05 -40.42 18.21
C VAL A 479 21.27 -39.21 17.73
N THR A 480 20.46 -39.41 16.70
CA THR A 480 19.42 -38.48 16.29
C THR A 480 18.28 -38.60 17.30
N ARG A 481 18.42 -37.99 18.48
CA ARG A 481 17.32 -37.96 19.45
C ARG A 481 16.25 -37.04 18.91
N LYS A 482 15.30 -37.60 18.17
CA LYS A 482 13.99 -36.98 17.94
C LYS A 482 13.27 -37.02 19.28
N LEU A 483 13.28 -35.93 20.03
CA LEU A 483 12.36 -35.79 21.16
C LEU A 483 10.95 -35.95 20.60
N GLU A 484 10.14 -36.79 21.24
CA GLU A 484 8.73 -36.87 20.88
C GLU A 484 8.05 -35.53 21.19
N PRO A 485 7.01 -35.13 20.43
CA PRO A 485 6.32 -33.85 20.64
C PRO A 485 5.88 -33.63 22.10
N GLU A 486 5.47 -34.70 22.78
CA GLU A 486 5.08 -34.70 24.19
C GLU A 486 6.25 -34.36 25.12
N GLU A 487 7.45 -34.90 24.86
CA GLU A 487 8.67 -34.59 25.62
C GLU A 487 9.08 -33.13 25.40
N ILE A 488 8.99 -32.63 24.17
CA ILE A 488 9.28 -31.23 23.82
C ILE A 488 8.35 -30.29 24.60
N MET A 489 7.04 -30.60 24.60
CA MET A 489 6.04 -29.80 25.32
C MET A 489 6.27 -29.84 26.83
N ALA A 490 6.62 -31.00 27.39
CA ALA A 490 6.91 -31.13 28.82
C ALA A 490 8.13 -30.28 29.23
N ARG A 491 9.19 -30.27 28.40
CA ARG A 491 10.38 -29.43 28.62
C ARG A 491 10.04 -27.95 28.56
N TYR A 492 9.29 -27.52 27.54
CA TYR A 492 8.89 -26.12 27.42
C TYR A 492 7.99 -25.66 28.59
N LYS A 493 7.12 -26.53 29.12
CA LYS A 493 6.34 -26.22 30.33
C LYS A 493 7.21 -26.09 31.58
N ALA A 494 8.29 -26.85 31.68
CA ALA A 494 9.22 -26.78 32.81
C ALA A 494 10.11 -25.53 32.74
N ASP A 495 10.41 -25.05 31.53
CA ASP A 495 11.21 -23.84 31.29
C ASP A 495 10.59 -22.98 30.17
N PRO A 496 9.54 -22.21 30.47
CA PRO A 496 8.87 -21.36 29.48
C PRO A 496 9.67 -20.11 29.11
N ASN A 497 10.70 -19.76 29.91
CA ASN A 497 11.52 -18.56 29.70
C ASN A 497 12.85 -18.85 29.00
N PHE A 498 13.16 -20.11 28.68
CA PHE A 498 14.41 -20.53 28.06
C PHE A 498 15.64 -20.19 28.93
N GLU A 499 15.52 -20.35 30.25
CA GLU A 499 16.58 -20.11 31.24
C GLU A 499 17.25 -21.41 31.74
N GLY A 500 16.69 -22.56 31.38
CA GLY A 500 17.22 -23.87 31.73
C GLY A 500 18.39 -24.31 30.86
N ASP A 501 19.01 -25.42 31.25
CA ASP A 501 20.22 -25.95 30.59
C ASP A 501 19.97 -26.56 29.21
N TYR A 502 18.71 -26.68 28.79
CA TYR A 502 18.33 -27.33 27.52
C TYR A 502 18.18 -26.31 26.39
N GLU A 503 19.06 -26.38 25.40
CA GLU A 503 18.94 -25.61 24.17
C GLU A 503 17.96 -26.27 23.20
N PHE A 504 16.79 -25.66 23.00
CA PHE A 504 15.80 -26.08 22.01
C PHE A 504 16.36 -25.95 20.59
N THR A 505 16.25 -27.01 19.80
CA THR A 505 16.64 -27.05 18.39
C THR A 505 15.57 -26.44 17.48
N LEU A 506 15.92 -26.13 16.23
CA LEU A 506 14.94 -25.64 15.24
C LEU A 506 13.77 -26.63 15.00
N ASN A 507 14.02 -27.93 15.08
CA ASN A 507 12.95 -28.93 14.99
C ASN A 507 12.02 -28.89 16.21
N ASP A 508 12.55 -28.60 17.41
CA ASP A 508 11.72 -28.49 18.60
C ASP A 508 10.78 -27.29 18.52
N TYR A 509 11.30 -26.14 18.06
CA TYR A 509 10.47 -24.95 17.78
C TYR A 509 9.38 -25.25 16.74
N TRP A 510 9.72 -25.98 15.68
CA TRP A 510 8.74 -26.38 14.65
C TRP A 510 7.57 -27.13 15.29
N HIS A 511 7.83 -28.13 16.14
CA HIS A 511 6.78 -28.83 16.88
C HIS A 511 6.02 -27.90 17.85
N LEU A 512 6.72 -27.04 18.59
CA LEU A 512 6.12 -26.12 19.56
C LEU A 512 5.11 -25.16 18.89
N PHE A 513 5.38 -24.69 17.67
CA PHE A 513 4.44 -23.81 16.95
C PHE A 513 3.09 -24.48 16.67
N ALA A 514 3.06 -25.81 16.51
CA ALA A 514 1.81 -26.55 16.31
C ALA A 514 1.08 -26.86 17.63
N MET A 515 1.84 -27.07 18.70
CA MET A 515 1.32 -27.51 20.01
C MET A 515 0.82 -26.34 20.87
N VAL A 516 1.55 -25.23 20.92
CA VAL A 516 1.20 -24.06 21.74
C VAL A 516 0.04 -23.30 21.08
N LYS A 517 -0.98 -22.96 21.88
CA LYS A 517 -2.19 -22.26 21.42
C LYS A 517 -2.28 -20.81 21.90
N ASP A 518 -1.59 -20.49 23.00
CA ASP A 518 -1.55 -19.13 23.51
C ASP A 518 -0.78 -18.21 22.54
N LYS A 519 -1.40 -17.09 22.16
CA LYS A 519 -0.82 -16.19 21.16
C LYS A 519 0.42 -15.47 21.70
N ASP A 520 0.46 -15.09 22.96
CA ASP A 520 1.60 -14.32 23.48
C ASP A 520 2.83 -15.23 23.71
N GLU A 521 2.62 -16.48 24.09
CA GLU A 521 3.66 -17.51 24.09
C GLU A 521 4.19 -17.82 22.68
N LEU A 522 3.30 -17.96 21.68
CA LEU A 522 3.70 -18.16 20.29
C LEU A 522 4.56 -17.00 19.77
N GLU A 523 4.24 -15.75 20.14
CA GLU A 523 5.06 -14.60 19.75
C GLU A 523 6.50 -14.73 20.26
N LYS A 524 6.66 -15.11 21.54
CA LYS A 524 7.98 -15.33 22.16
C LYS A 524 8.73 -16.46 21.45
N LEU A 525 8.05 -17.56 21.17
CA LEU A 525 8.59 -18.72 20.46
C LEU A 525 9.09 -18.32 19.06
N TYR A 526 8.30 -17.59 18.27
CA TYR A 526 8.72 -17.15 16.94
C TYR A 526 9.95 -16.26 16.99
N ARG A 527 9.97 -15.26 17.90
CA ARG A 527 11.12 -14.35 18.07
C ARG A 527 12.38 -15.10 18.49
N LYS A 528 12.27 -16.08 19.39
CA LYS A 528 13.41 -16.89 19.84
C LYS A 528 13.91 -17.80 18.70
N ALA A 529 13.00 -18.48 18.00
CA ALA A 529 13.36 -19.35 16.87
C ALA A 529 14.06 -18.61 15.73
N ILE A 530 13.66 -17.37 15.41
CA ILE A 530 14.35 -16.53 14.40
C ILE A 530 15.79 -16.26 14.83
N LYS A 531 16.02 -15.94 16.11
CA LYS A 531 17.37 -15.70 16.65
C LYS A 531 18.24 -16.96 16.61
N VAL A 532 17.67 -18.10 17.00
CA VAL A 532 18.38 -19.40 16.99
C VAL A 532 18.74 -19.81 15.56
N ALA A 533 17.81 -19.69 14.60
CA ALA A 533 18.07 -20.01 13.20
C ALA A 533 19.23 -19.20 12.61
N TRP A 534 19.27 -17.90 12.95
CA TRP A 534 20.36 -17.02 12.53
C TRP A 534 21.70 -17.39 13.19
N ALA A 535 21.70 -17.73 14.48
CA ALA A 535 22.91 -18.07 15.22
C ALA A 535 23.51 -19.42 14.79
N GLU A 536 22.68 -20.44 14.61
CA GLU A 536 23.11 -21.82 14.35
C GLU A 536 23.46 -22.07 12.88
N GLU A 537 22.55 -21.74 11.96
CA GLU A 537 22.68 -22.11 10.54
C GLU A 537 23.08 -20.92 9.66
N ARG A 538 23.20 -19.71 10.23
CA ARG A 538 23.32 -18.44 9.49
C ARG A 538 22.24 -18.32 8.41
N GLU A 539 21.07 -18.89 8.66
CA GLU A 539 19.94 -18.93 7.73
C GLU A 539 18.72 -18.19 8.33
N HIS A 540 18.03 -17.45 7.48
CA HIS A 540 16.73 -16.89 7.83
C HIS A 540 15.65 -17.96 7.68
N TRP A 541 14.91 -18.25 8.76
CA TRP A 541 13.83 -19.23 8.71
C TRP A 541 12.48 -18.55 8.45
N MET A 542 11.92 -18.80 7.27
CA MET A 542 10.72 -18.11 6.75
C MET A 542 9.46 -18.37 7.58
N LEU A 543 9.28 -19.59 8.09
CA LEU A 543 8.08 -19.99 8.82
C LEU A 543 7.80 -19.14 10.07
N PRO A 544 8.71 -19.06 11.07
CA PRO A 544 8.47 -18.26 12.26
C PRO A 544 8.39 -16.76 11.93
N ALA A 545 9.14 -16.27 10.94
CA ALA A 545 9.09 -14.88 10.53
C ALA A 545 7.73 -14.50 9.92
N ASN A 546 7.18 -15.34 9.03
CA ASN A 546 5.87 -15.11 8.45
C ASN A 546 4.76 -15.23 9.49
N ASN A 547 4.79 -16.25 10.36
CA ASN A 547 3.78 -16.40 11.40
C ASN A 547 3.79 -15.22 12.38
N LEU A 548 4.98 -14.72 12.75
CA LEU A 548 5.12 -13.50 13.53
C LEU A 548 4.57 -12.28 12.77
N ALA A 549 4.85 -12.14 11.48
CA ALA A 549 4.32 -11.05 10.66
C ALA A 549 2.79 -11.06 10.61
N VAL A 550 2.16 -12.23 10.45
CA VAL A 550 0.70 -12.39 10.52
C VAL A 550 0.17 -11.88 11.86
N MET A 551 0.79 -12.28 12.98
CA MET A 551 0.36 -11.83 14.31
C MET A 551 0.52 -10.32 14.50
N LEU A 552 1.60 -9.74 13.97
CA LEU A 552 1.82 -8.29 14.01
C LEU A 552 0.75 -7.56 13.18
N LEU A 553 0.40 -8.07 12.00
CA LEU A 553 -0.69 -7.54 11.17
C LEU A 553 -2.05 -7.60 11.91
N GLU A 554 -2.36 -8.73 12.56
CA GLU A 554 -3.55 -8.88 13.41
C GLU A 554 -3.60 -7.82 14.53
N LYS A 555 -2.44 -7.55 15.16
CA LYS A 555 -2.28 -6.52 16.20
C LYS A 555 -2.17 -5.09 15.63
N LYS A 556 -2.22 -4.90 14.30
CA LYS A 556 -1.97 -3.63 13.59
C LYS A 556 -0.63 -2.98 13.93
N GLN A 557 0.38 -3.81 14.21
CA GLN A 557 1.76 -3.39 14.46
C GLN A 557 2.59 -3.57 13.19
N VAL A 558 3.50 -2.63 12.94
CA VAL A 558 4.29 -2.58 11.71
C VAL A 558 5.74 -2.94 12.01
N ASP A 559 6.24 -3.96 11.31
CA ASP A 559 7.67 -4.27 11.22
C ASP A 559 8.01 -4.62 9.77
N THR A 560 8.55 -3.65 9.04
CA THR A 560 8.92 -3.82 7.63
C THR A 560 10.26 -4.55 7.45
N THR A 561 10.99 -4.82 8.53
CA THR A 561 12.31 -5.47 8.49
C THR A 561 12.23 -6.98 8.65
N LEU A 562 11.19 -7.48 9.32
CA LEU A 562 11.00 -8.90 9.64
C LEU A 562 11.00 -9.82 8.41
N LEU A 563 10.28 -9.45 7.35
CA LEU A 563 10.19 -10.27 6.12
C LEU A 563 11.17 -9.82 5.03
N ALA A 564 11.88 -8.71 5.21
CA ALA A 564 12.82 -8.18 4.22
C ALA A 564 13.88 -9.21 3.75
N PRO A 565 14.44 -10.10 4.62
CA PRO A 565 15.41 -11.11 4.18
C PRO A 565 14.87 -12.13 3.16
N PHE A 566 13.54 -12.27 3.06
CA PHE A 566 12.88 -13.23 2.17
C PHE A 566 12.39 -12.59 0.87
N ILE A 567 12.67 -11.30 0.66
CA ILE A 567 12.15 -10.51 -0.45
C ILE A 567 13.30 -10.05 -1.34
N SER A 568 13.15 -10.26 -2.64
CA SER A 568 14.10 -9.82 -3.65
C SER A 568 13.40 -9.12 -4.80
N ARG A 569 13.84 -7.90 -5.12
CA ARG A 569 13.38 -7.14 -6.28
C ARG A 569 13.92 -7.67 -7.61
N LYS A 570 14.92 -8.55 -7.56
CA LYS A 570 15.58 -9.08 -8.77
C LYS A 570 14.91 -10.33 -9.34
N PHE A 571 14.08 -10.99 -8.55
CA PHE A 571 13.51 -12.30 -8.90
C PHE A 571 11.98 -12.26 -8.84
N GLY A 572 11.32 -13.15 -9.59
CA GLY A 572 9.88 -13.35 -9.50
C GLY A 572 9.45 -14.12 -8.25
N LEU A 573 8.19 -14.53 -8.20
CA LEU A 573 7.64 -15.33 -7.10
C LEU A 573 8.29 -16.72 -7.01
N ASN A 574 8.41 -17.23 -5.77
CA ASN A 574 8.96 -18.56 -5.45
C ASN A 574 10.36 -18.85 -6.02
N ALA A 575 11.18 -17.82 -6.23
CA ALA A 575 12.53 -17.99 -6.74
C ALA A 575 13.46 -18.62 -5.70
N THR A 576 14.47 -19.36 -6.15
CA THR A 576 15.48 -20.00 -5.28
C THR A 576 16.91 -19.60 -5.67
N PRO A 577 17.28 -18.31 -5.55
CA PRO A 577 18.64 -17.87 -5.81
C PRO A 577 19.65 -18.53 -4.87
N MET A 578 20.88 -18.63 -5.35
CA MET A 578 22.02 -19.08 -4.57
C MET A 578 22.55 -17.91 -3.74
N ASP A 579 22.75 -18.12 -2.44
CA ASP A 579 23.38 -17.14 -1.56
C ASP A 579 24.91 -17.10 -1.75
N ARG A 580 25.60 -16.21 -1.01
CA ARG A 580 27.07 -16.08 -1.07
C ARG A 580 27.82 -17.34 -0.61
N ASN A 581 27.15 -18.26 0.08
CA ASN A 581 27.71 -19.49 0.62
C ASN A 581 27.34 -20.72 -0.24
N GLY A 582 26.69 -20.53 -1.38
CA GLY A 582 26.28 -21.62 -2.28
C GLY A 582 24.95 -22.29 -1.91
N LYS A 583 24.22 -21.79 -0.91
CA LYS A 583 22.94 -22.35 -0.45
C LYS A 583 21.78 -21.74 -1.23
N LYS A 584 20.81 -22.57 -1.64
CA LYS A 584 19.58 -22.10 -2.29
C LYS A 584 18.63 -21.54 -1.23
N LEU A 585 18.23 -20.27 -1.37
CA LEU A 585 17.28 -19.61 -0.48
C LEU A 585 15.98 -19.35 -1.21
N LEU A 586 14.85 -19.81 -0.68
CA LEU A 586 13.53 -19.46 -1.21
C LEU A 586 13.23 -17.98 -0.91
N VAL A 587 12.97 -17.20 -1.95
CA VAL A 587 12.57 -15.79 -1.86
C VAL A 587 11.25 -15.55 -2.58
N ASN A 588 10.58 -14.46 -2.22
CA ASN A 588 9.31 -14.02 -2.81
C ASN A 588 8.21 -15.09 -2.79
N HIS A 589 8.07 -15.81 -1.67
CA HIS A 589 6.91 -16.68 -1.49
C HIS A 589 5.63 -15.83 -1.49
N PRO A 590 4.55 -16.18 -2.23
CA PRO A 590 3.36 -15.34 -2.37
C PRO A 590 2.77 -14.84 -1.04
N SER A 591 2.63 -15.73 -0.06
CA SER A 591 2.16 -15.38 1.30
C SER A 591 3.04 -14.33 1.99
N VAL A 592 4.36 -14.44 1.85
CA VAL A 592 5.34 -13.53 2.48
C VAL A 592 5.32 -12.17 1.79
N VAL A 593 5.28 -12.16 0.46
CA VAL A 593 5.15 -10.94 -0.34
C VAL A 593 3.86 -10.22 0.02
N MET A 594 2.74 -10.95 0.12
CA MET A 594 1.44 -10.39 0.48
C MET A 594 1.44 -9.75 1.88
N ASN A 595 2.00 -10.45 2.87
CA ASN A 595 2.10 -9.92 4.23
C ASN A 595 3.02 -8.69 4.30
N GLN A 596 4.12 -8.67 3.55
CA GLN A 596 4.98 -7.49 3.49
C GLN A 596 4.30 -6.30 2.80
N VAL A 597 3.54 -6.52 1.72
CA VAL A 597 2.75 -5.45 1.07
C VAL A 597 1.79 -4.85 2.10
N GLN A 598 1.07 -5.69 2.86
CA GLN A 598 0.17 -5.22 3.92
C GLN A 598 0.91 -4.47 5.04
N MET A 599 2.13 -4.90 5.42
CA MET A 599 2.98 -4.16 6.36
C MET A 599 3.34 -2.77 5.83
N TYR A 600 3.75 -2.66 4.56
CA TYR A 600 4.04 -1.37 3.93
C TYR A 600 2.81 -0.47 3.83
N MET A 601 1.62 -1.03 3.58
CA MET A 601 0.37 -0.26 3.59
C MET A 601 0.07 0.33 4.97
N LEU A 602 0.23 -0.44 6.05
CA LEU A 602 0.09 0.05 7.42
C LEU A 602 1.17 1.08 7.79
N ALA A 603 2.38 0.91 7.27
CA ALA A 603 3.49 1.87 7.40
C ALA A 603 3.27 3.17 6.59
N LYS A 604 2.27 3.19 5.68
CA LYS A 604 2.07 4.24 4.67
C LYS A 604 3.26 4.39 3.71
N GLU A 605 4.00 3.32 3.47
CA GLU A 605 5.10 3.24 2.50
C GLU A 605 4.56 2.73 1.15
N TYR A 606 3.68 3.51 0.52
CA TYR A 606 2.92 3.08 -0.66
C TYR A 606 3.79 2.82 -1.89
N GLU A 607 4.93 3.51 -2.04
CA GLU A 607 5.87 3.25 -3.15
C GLU A 607 6.47 1.84 -3.06
N LYS A 608 6.91 1.42 -1.87
CA LYS A 608 7.41 0.06 -1.66
C LYS A 608 6.30 -0.99 -1.75
N ALA A 609 5.09 -0.64 -1.30
CA ALA A 609 3.93 -1.51 -1.42
C ALA A 609 3.56 -1.74 -2.90
N GLU A 610 3.54 -0.70 -3.73
CA GLU A 610 3.18 -0.80 -5.16
C GLU A 610 4.19 -1.69 -5.89
N GLU A 611 5.48 -1.38 -5.73
CA GLU A 611 6.57 -2.13 -6.37
C GLU A 611 6.47 -3.62 -6.05
N LEU A 612 6.25 -3.96 -4.76
CA LEU A 612 6.17 -5.35 -4.33
C LEU A 612 4.85 -6.03 -4.73
N SER A 613 3.74 -5.29 -4.72
CA SER A 613 2.43 -5.79 -5.13
C SER A 613 2.39 -6.15 -6.62
N SER A 614 3.27 -5.57 -7.44
CA SER A 614 3.40 -5.93 -8.86
C SER A 614 3.74 -7.41 -9.07
N LEU A 615 4.50 -8.01 -8.15
CA LEU A 615 4.82 -9.45 -8.17
C LEU A 615 3.59 -10.33 -7.98
N LEU A 616 2.53 -9.81 -7.36
CA LEU A 616 1.29 -10.51 -7.03
C LEU A 616 0.16 -10.24 -8.02
N GLU A 617 0.41 -9.57 -9.15
CA GLU A 617 -0.65 -9.13 -10.06
C GLU A 617 -1.59 -10.27 -10.51
N THR A 618 -1.04 -11.49 -10.70
CA THR A 618 -1.85 -12.65 -11.09
C THR A 618 -2.49 -13.38 -9.91
N GLN A 619 -1.87 -13.36 -8.73
CA GLN A 619 -2.33 -14.10 -7.54
C GLN A 619 -3.31 -13.28 -6.70
N ASN A 620 -3.16 -11.95 -6.68
CA ASN A 620 -3.98 -11.04 -5.87
C ASN A 620 -4.10 -9.64 -6.53
N PRO A 621 -4.88 -9.53 -7.63
CA PRO A 621 -5.06 -8.26 -8.35
C PRO A 621 -5.74 -7.17 -7.52
N VAL A 622 -6.63 -7.56 -6.61
CA VAL A 622 -7.39 -6.65 -5.73
C VAL A 622 -6.47 -5.94 -4.73
N LEU A 623 -5.51 -6.67 -4.13
CA LEU A 623 -4.51 -6.05 -3.24
C LEU A 623 -3.72 -4.97 -3.96
N ARG A 624 -3.25 -5.26 -5.18
CA ARG A 624 -2.54 -4.27 -5.99
C ARG A 624 -3.43 -3.07 -6.33
N ALA A 625 -4.69 -3.29 -6.70
CA ALA A 625 -5.64 -2.22 -6.99
C ALA A 625 -5.79 -1.26 -5.79
N ILE A 626 -5.98 -1.80 -4.58
CA ILE A 626 -6.11 -1.00 -3.36
C ILE A 626 -4.81 -0.29 -3.01
N VAL A 627 -3.64 -0.93 -3.15
CA VAL A 627 -2.34 -0.28 -2.97
C VAL A 627 -2.19 0.91 -3.92
N ARG A 628 -2.59 0.73 -5.19
CA ARG A 628 -2.55 1.80 -6.19
C ARG A 628 -3.53 2.93 -5.87
N CYS A 629 -4.74 2.63 -5.38
CA CYS A 629 -5.66 3.64 -4.86
C CYS A 629 -4.99 4.44 -3.72
N LEU A 630 -4.55 3.75 -2.66
CA LEU A 630 -4.01 4.41 -1.47
C LEU A 630 -2.74 5.23 -1.77
N GLY A 631 -1.95 4.77 -2.74
CA GLY A 631 -0.80 5.49 -3.26
C GLY A 631 -1.12 6.52 -4.35
N GLY A 632 -2.38 6.77 -4.72
CA GLY A 632 -2.71 7.76 -5.76
C GLY A 632 -2.12 7.47 -7.15
N TYR A 633 -1.84 6.19 -7.44
CA TYR A 633 -1.25 5.73 -8.69
C TYR A 633 -2.28 5.37 -9.77
N ILE A 634 -3.54 5.75 -9.57
CA ILE A 634 -4.66 5.37 -10.43
C ILE A 634 -4.95 6.46 -11.44
N ASP A 635 -5.05 6.04 -12.69
CA ASP A 635 -5.54 6.87 -13.78
C ASP A 635 -6.88 6.31 -14.30
N PRO A 636 -8.02 7.01 -14.10
CA PRO A 636 -9.31 6.58 -14.62
C PRO A 636 -9.35 6.44 -16.15
N GLU A 637 -8.44 7.10 -16.87
CA GLU A 637 -8.34 7.03 -18.33
C GLU A 637 -7.60 5.76 -18.79
N ASP A 638 -6.83 5.10 -17.90
CA ASP A 638 -6.16 3.83 -18.19
C ASP A 638 -7.17 2.65 -18.10
N PRO A 639 -7.37 1.86 -19.18
CA PRO A 639 -8.35 0.76 -19.18
C PRO A 639 -8.07 -0.37 -18.19
N SER A 640 -6.82 -0.54 -17.74
CA SER A 640 -6.47 -1.53 -16.72
C SER A 640 -6.87 -1.04 -15.32
N ASP A 641 -6.71 0.26 -15.07
CA ASP A 641 -7.13 0.89 -13.82
C ASP A 641 -8.64 1.06 -13.73
N ALA A 642 -9.30 1.43 -14.82
CA ALA A 642 -10.76 1.48 -14.89
C ALA A 642 -11.40 0.14 -14.49
N ARG A 643 -10.86 -0.99 -14.96
CA ARG A 643 -11.34 -2.34 -14.57
C ARG A 643 -11.14 -2.61 -13.07
N ARG A 644 -9.96 -2.27 -12.54
CA ARG A 644 -9.64 -2.45 -11.10
C ARG A 644 -10.50 -1.56 -10.20
N ILE A 645 -10.77 -0.32 -10.62
CA ILE A 645 -11.71 0.59 -9.96
C ILE A 645 -13.10 -0.04 -9.89
N ASP A 646 -13.57 -0.64 -10.99
CA ASP A 646 -14.89 -1.25 -11.04
C ASP A 646 -15.00 -2.46 -10.08
N GLU A 647 -13.93 -3.25 -9.93
CA GLU A 647 -13.85 -4.30 -8.91
C GLU A 647 -13.93 -3.74 -7.48
N ILE A 648 -13.23 -2.64 -7.19
CA ILE A 648 -13.29 -1.94 -5.90
C ILE A 648 -14.70 -1.39 -5.65
N CYS A 649 -15.35 -0.80 -6.65
CA CYS A 649 -16.72 -0.29 -6.55
C CYS A 649 -17.72 -1.39 -6.18
N ARG A 650 -17.54 -2.61 -6.69
CA ARG A 650 -18.40 -3.76 -6.37
C ARG A 650 -18.20 -4.30 -4.96
N SER A 651 -17.08 -3.99 -4.31
CA SER A 651 -16.76 -4.53 -2.98
C SER A 651 -17.59 -3.93 -1.85
N SER A 652 -17.91 -2.63 -1.92
CA SER A 652 -18.81 -1.99 -0.96
C SER A 652 -19.41 -0.68 -1.49
N ALA A 653 -20.59 -0.34 -0.98
CA ALA A 653 -21.24 0.95 -1.28
C ALA A 653 -20.39 2.16 -0.83
N ARG A 654 -19.61 2.01 0.25
CA ARG A 654 -18.69 3.07 0.70
C ARG A 654 -17.59 3.29 -0.33
N ASN A 655 -17.01 2.22 -0.84
CA ASN A 655 -15.99 2.28 -1.88
C ASN A 655 -16.53 2.91 -3.16
N THR A 656 -17.75 2.56 -3.58
CA THR A 656 -18.42 3.22 -4.71
C THR A 656 -18.53 4.73 -4.49
N ALA A 657 -18.99 5.18 -3.31
CA ALA A 657 -19.13 6.61 -3.03
C ALA A 657 -17.78 7.35 -3.05
N ILE A 658 -16.72 6.74 -2.51
CA ILE A 658 -15.36 7.31 -2.52
C ILE A 658 -14.84 7.47 -3.95
N ILE A 659 -15.01 6.43 -4.78
CA ILE A 659 -14.58 6.45 -6.18
C ILE A 659 -15.37 7.49 -6.98
N ASN A 660 -16.69 7.59 -6.77
CA ASN A 660 -17.49 8.62 -7.41
C ASN A 660 -16.99 10.03 -7.06
N MET A 661 -16.72 10.30 -5.78
CA MET A 661 -16.17 11.60 -5.36
C MET A 661 -14.76 11.85 -5.93
N TYR A 662 -13.94 10.82 -6.10
CA TYR A 662 -12.65 10.94 -6.78
C TYR A 662 -12.84 11.35 -8.25
N ASN A 663 -13.76 10.69 -8.96
CA ASN A 663 -14.14 10.95 -10.35
C ASN A 663 -15.02 12.20 -10.54
N GLU A 664 -15.13 13.05 -9.51
CA GLU A 664 -15.90 14.29 -9.52
C GLU A 664 -17.42 14.13 -9.75
N VAL A 665 -17.95 12.94 -9.45
CA VAL A 665 -19.38 12.65 -9.45
C VAL A 665 -19.94 12.90 -8.05
N TYR A 666 -20.35 14.15 -7.79
CA TYR A 666 -20.89 14.57 -6.49
C TYR A 666 -22.41 14.61 -6.41
N ASP A 667 -23.08 14.33 -7.51
CA ASP A 667 -24.51 14.50 -7.75
C ASP A 667 -25.42 13.66 -6.83
N SER A 668 -26.71 13.64 -7.17
CA SER A 668 -27.74 12.86 -6.47
C SER A 668 -27.40 11.37 -6.41
N THR A 669 -26.65 10.82 -7.36
CA THR A 669 -26.24 9.41 -7.38
C THR A 669 -25.35 9.09 -6.18
N THR A 670 -24.32 9.89 -5.95
CA THR A 670 -23.41 9.72 -4.81
C THR A 670 -24.11 10.01 -3.49
N ALA A 671 -25.01 11.00 -3.46
CA ALA A 671 -25.84 11.29 -2.28
C ALA A 671 -26.74 10.09 -1.89
N VAL A 672 -27.36 9.44 -2.88
CA VAL A 672 -28.20 8.23 -2.66
C VAL A 672 -27.38 7.09 -2.07
N ILE A 673 -26.16 6.86 -2.57
CA ILE A 673 -25.27 5.82 -2.04
C ILE A 673 -24.90 6.13 -0.58
N LEU A 674 -24.45 7.35 -0.28
CA LEU A 674 -24.10 7.76 1.10
C LEU A 674 -25.29 7.70 2.07
N ASN A 675 -26.52 7.85 1.57
CA ASN A 675 -27.73 7.73 2.39
C ASN A 675 -28.12 6.28 2.72
N LYS A 676 -27.61 5.30 1.96
CA LYS A 676 -27.76 3.86 2.26
C LYS A 676 -26.76 3.36 3.30
N LEU A 677 -25.66 4.10 3.53
CA LEU A 677 -24.67 3.76 4.56
C LEU A 677 -25.23 3.98 5.98
N PRO A 678 -24.66 3.32 7.01
CA PRO A 678 -25.10 3.48 8.39
C PRO A 678 -25.08 4.94 8.85
N LYS A 679 -26.24 5.45 9.29
CA LYS A 679 -26.47 6.89 9.55
C LYS A 679 -25.68 7.46 10.73
N ASP A 680 -25.32 6.62 11.70
CA ASP A 680 -24.63 7.02 12.93
C ASP A 680 -23.16 6.56 12.95
N GLU A 681 -22.61 6.21 11.79
CA GLU A 681 -21.20 5.89 11.68
C GLU A 681 -20.38 7.17 11.39
N PRO A 682 -19.30 7.45 12.15
CA PRO A 682 -18.49 8.64 11.96
C PRO A 682 -18.00 8.85 10.53
N VAL A 683 -17.53 7.79 9.86
CA VAL A 683 -17.03 7.87 8.48
C VAL A 683 -18.13 8.25 7.49
N THR A 684 -19.36 7.74 7.66
CA THR A 684 -20.49 8.08 6.79
C THR A 684 -20.83 9.55 6.90
N LEU A 685 -20.88 10.09 8.13
CA LEU A 685 -21.09 11.52 8.37
C LEU A 685 -19.97 12.37 7.75
N TYR A 686 -18.72 11.93 7.91
CA TYR A 686 -17.57 12.60 7.33
C TYR A 686 -17.63 12.65 5.80
N LEU A 687 -17.90 11.51 5.14
CA LEU A 687 -18.00 11.43 3.68
C LEU A 687 -19.15 12.29 3.13
N LYS A 688 -20.27 12.43 3.88
CA LYS A 688 -21.36 13.34 3.50
C LYS A 688 -20.92 14.80 3.53
N ALA A 689 -20.19 15.21 4.57
CA ALA A 689 -19.63 16.56 4.65
C ALA A 689 -18.59 16.80 3.55
N GLN A 690 -17.71 15.83 3.30
CA GLN A 690 -16.70 15.88 2.23
C GLN A 690 -17.35 16.03 0.86
N ARG A 691 -18.39 15.24 0.54
CA ARG A 691 -19.15 15.37 -0.72
C ARG A 691 -19.66 16.80 -0.91
N ILE A 692 -20.29 17.38 0.12
CA ILE A 692 -20.82 18.74 0.06
C ILE A 692 -19.68 19.77 -0.13
N CYS A 693 -18.59 19.63 0.62
CA CYS A 693 -17.43 20.51 0.46
C CYS A 693 -16.88 20.46 -0.97
N LEU A 694 -16.77 19.26 -1.56
CA LEU A 694 -16.28 19.05 -2.92
C LEU A 694 -17.25 19.58 -3.98
N GLU A 695 -18.55 19.34 -3.82
CA GLU A 695 -19.62 19.84 -4.70
C GLU A 695 -19.62 21.37 -4.78
N HIS A 696 -19.41 22.05 -3.65
CA HIS A 696 -19.45 23.51 -3.55
C HIS A 696 -18.07 24.19 -3.59
N ALA A 697 -16.95 23.44 -3.64
CA ALA A 697 -15.59 23.98 -3.78
C ALA A 697 -15.33 24.65 -5.15
N ASN A 698 -16.12 24.30 -6.17
CA ASN A 698 -16.04 24.87 -7.52
C ASN A 698 -16.83 26.18 -7.67
N GLN A 699 -17.87 26.40 -6.85
CA GLN A 699 -18.76 27.56 -7.00
C GLN A 699 -18.19 28.85 -6.38
N ALA A 700 -17.38 28.74 -5.32
CA ALA A 700 -16.74 29.89 -4.67
C ALA A 700 -15.62 30.56 -5.49
N THR A 701 -15.07 29.86 -6.49
CA THR A 701 -14.05 30.41 -7.41
C THR A 701 -14.72 31.05 -8.63
N TYR A 702 -15.76 30.40 -9.17
CA TYR A 702 -16.54 30.90 -10.32
C TYR A 702 -17.24 32.25 -10.05
N LEU A 703 -17.59 32.53 -8.78
CA LEU A 703 -18.27 33.76 -8.38
C LEU A 703 -17.33 34.93 -8.06
N LYS A 704 -16.01 34.71 -8.02
CA LYS A 704 -15.02 35.78 -7.78
C LYS A 704 -14.44 36.38 -9.07
N THR A 705 -14.81 35.85 -10.24
CA THR A 705 -14.10 36.09 -11.51
C THR A 705 -14.99 36.43 -12.70
N ARG A 706 -16.24 36.88 -12.51
CA ARG A 706 -17.05 37.44 -13.60
C ARG A 706 -17.60 38.82 -13.17
N PRO A 707 -17.33 39.92 -13.91
CA PRO A 707 -18.12 41.12 -13.75
C PRO A 707 -19.54 40.84 -14.25
N PHE A 708 -20.53 41.26 -13.45
CA PHE A 708 -21.91 41.34 -13.92
C PHE A 708 -22.01 42.54 -14.86
N ASP A 709 -21.93 42.30 -16.16
CA ASP A 709 -22.28 43.31 -17.17
C ASP A 709 -23.57 42.89 -17.87
N ARG A 710 -24.60 43.75 -17.77
CA ARG A 710 -25.97 43.45 -18.25
C ARG A 710 -26.10 43.59 -19.78
N GLU A 711 -25.10 44.17 -20.45
CA GLU A 711 -25.28 44.67 -21.82
C GLU A 711 -24.75 43.74 -22.93
N THR A 712 -24.02 42.66 -22.62
CA THR A 712 -23.31 41.86 -23.65
C THR A 712 -23.73 40.39 -23.80
N ASP A 713 -24.78 39.91 -23.13
CA ASP A 713 -25.19 38.49 -23.22
C ASP A 713 -26.73 38.36 -23.38
N PRO A 714 -27.27 38.47 -24.60
CA PRO A 714 -28.72 38.47 -24.85
C PRO A 714 -29.39 37.09 -24.72
N ASP A 715 -28.62 35.99 -24.73
CA ASP A 715 -29.11 34.61 -24.83
C ASP A 715 -29.02 33.83 -23.50
N PHE A 716 -28.72 34.50 -22.38
CA PHE A 716 -28.79 33.88 -21.06
C PHE A 716 -30.25 33.84 -20.59
N GLU A 717 -30.99 32.78 -20.93
CA GLU A 717 -32.30 32.51 -20.31
C GLU A 717 -32.12 32.37 -18.79
N HIS A 718 -32.50 33.42 -18.06
CA HIS A 718 -32.56 33.43 -16.61
C HIS A 718 -33.76 32.59 -16.15
N PRO A 719 -33.59 31.57 -15.28
CA PRO A 719 -34.72 30.90 -14.66
C PRO A 719 -35.44 31.90 -13.75
N GLU A 720 -36.65 32.32 -14.13
CA GLU A 720 -37.45 33.32 -13.40
C GLU A 720 -37.74 32.90 -11.95
N ASP A 721 -37.65 31.61 -11.64
CA ASP A 721 -37.96 31.02 -10.32
C ASP A 721 -36.85 31.17 -9.25
N LYS A 722 -35.69 31.76 -9.57
CA LYS A 722 -34.55 31.91 -8.63
C LYS A 722 -34.33 33.33 -8.11
N TRP A 723 -35.28 34.24 -8.39
CA TRP A 723 -35.25 35.63 -7.95
C TRP A 723 -36.38 35.89 -6.96
N SER A 724 -36.05 36.53 -5.84
CA SER A 724 -37.05 37.19 -4.99
C SER A 724 -37.11 38.65 -5.43
N ASP A 725 -38.30 39.16 -5.75
CA ASP A 725 -38.51 40.57 -6.06
C ASP A 725 -38.23 41.50 -4.85
N PHE A 726 -38.06 40.93 -3.65
CA PHE A 726 -37.85 41.70 -2.43
C PHE A 726 -36.71 41.12 -1.57
N ALA A 727 -35.76 41.97 -1.16
CA ALA A 727 -34.79 41.64 -0.13
C ALA A 727 -35.52 41.40 1.21
N THR A 728 -35.15 40.33 1.94
CA THR A 728 -35.78 40.06 3.25
C THR A 728 -35.43 41.15 4.27
N PRO A 729 -36.29 41.39 5.29
CA PRO A 729 -36.00 42.34 6.37
C PRO A 729 -34.65 42.08 7.07
N GLU A 730 -34.23 40.82 7.18
CA GLU A 730 -32.95 40.44 7.77
C GLU A 730 -31.75 40.84 6.90
N GLN A 731 -31.85 40.65 5.57
CA GLN A 731 -30.82 41.07 4.61
C GLN A 731 -30.68 42.60 4.59
N MET A 732 -31.80 43.34 4.57
CA MET A 732 -31.78 44.80 4.67
C MET A 732 -31.14 45.27 5.98
N ASN A 733 -31.40 44.58 7.10
CA ASN A 733 -30.82 44.91 8.40
C ASN A 733 -29.31 44.61 8.45
N LYS A 734 -28.84 43.50 7.86
CA LYS A 734 -27.41 43.19 7.71
C LYS A 734 -26.69 44.25 6.86
N GLN A 735 -27.28 44.64 5.73
CA GLN A 735 -26.73 45.69 4.86
C GLN A 735 -26.70 47.06 5.57
N ALA A 736 -27.76 47.43 6.30
CA ALA A 736 -27.78 48.65 7.10
C ALA A 736 -26.71 48.64 8.22
N LYS A 737 -26.45 47.49 8.85
CA LYS A 737 -25.40 47.32 9.85
C LYS A 737 -23.99 47.45 9.23
N PHE A 738 -23.81 46.97 8.01
CA PHE A 738 -22.57 47.15 7.25
C PHE A 738 -22.30 48.63 6.92
N ILE A 739 -23.32 49.35 6.43
CA ILE A 739 -23.22 50.80 6.18
C ILE A 739 -22.83 51.55 7.45
N ARG A 740 -23.48 51.28 8.60
CA ARG A 740 -23.14 51.93 9.88
C ARG A 740 -21.68 51.69 10.29
N LYS A 741 -21.11 50.52 9.99
CA LYS A 741 -19.69 50.23 10.26
C LYS A 741 -18.76 50.99 9.31
N LEU A 742 -19.10 51.07 8.03
CA LEU A 742 -18.34 51.87 7.05
C LEU A 742 -18.38 53.36 7.41
N GLU A 743 -19.53 53.90 7.80
CA GLU A 743 -19.66 55.28 8.28
C GLU A 743 -18.84 55.56 9.54
N ALA A 744 -18.68 54.58 10.41
CA ALA A 744 -17.83 54.70 11.59
C ALA A 744 -16.35 54.72 11.19
N LYS A 745 -15.92 53.84 10.27
CA LYS A 745 -14.55 53.83 9.74
C LYS A 745 -14.21 55.12 8.98
N VAL A 746 -15.11 55.61 8.12
CA VAL A 746 -14.92 56.88 7.41
C VAL A 746 -14.75 58.03 8.41
N ARG A 747 -15.59 58.10 9.47
CA ARG A 747 -15.45 59.11 10.53
C ARG A 747 -14.18 58.97 11.36
N GLU A 748 -13.72 57.74 11.59
CA GLU A 748 -12.46 57.46 12.27
C GLU A 748 -11.26 57.95 11.45
N TYR A 749 -11.25 57.67 10.15
CA TYR A 749 -10.20 58.15 9.25
C TYR A 749 -10.26 59.66 9.03
N GLU A 750 -11.44 60.27 8.90
CA GLU A 750 -11.58 61.73 8.81
C GLU A 750 -11.03 62.43 10.07
N ARG A 751 -11.13 61.80 11.25
CA ARG A 751 -10.49 62.31 12.47
C ARG A 751 -8.96 62.17 12.42
N LEU A 752 -8.44 61.06 11.92
CA LEU A 752 -7.00 60.84 11.76
C LEU A 752 -6.37 61.84 10.78
N GLN A 753 -7.13 62.34 9.80
CA GLN A 753 -6.68 63.38 8.87
C GLN A 753 -6.47 64.76 9.54
N VAL A 754 -7.18 65.04 10.65
CA VAL A 754 -7.08 66.32 11.37
C VAL A 754 -5.84 66.38 12.27
N ASP A 755 -5.32 65.23 12.71
CA ASP A 755 -4.17 65.15 13.63
C ASP A 755 -2.78 65.07 12.94
N TYR A 756 -2.72 64.74 11.65
CA TYR A 756 -1.44 64.59 10.91
C TYR A 756 -1.40 65.42 9.62
N ALA A 757 -1.06 66.71 9.72
CA ALA A 757 -0.66 67.52 8.59
C ALA A 757 0.84 67.31 8.28
N ASN A 758 1.20 66.23 7.57
CA ASN A 758 2.56 66.01 7.05
C ASN A 758 2.50 65.41 5.62
N PRO A 759 3.17 65.98 4.60
CA PRO A 759 2.83 65.74 3.20
C PRO A 759 3.56 64.56 2.52
N VAL A 760 3.71 63.40 3.18
CA VAL A 760 4.46 62.24 2.62
C VAL A 760 3.62 60.95 2.49
N LEU A 761 2.29 61.02 2.53
CA LEU A 761 1.44 59.84 2.36
C LEU A 761 0.36 60.04 1.29
N VAL A 762 0.73 59.74 0.04
CA VAL A 762 -0.20 59.46 -1.07
C VAL A 762 -1.20 58.29 -0.77
N PRO A 763 -0.96 57.30 0.14
CA PRO A 763 -1.93 56.22 0.38
C PRO A 763 -3.20 56.61 1.15
N PHE A 764 -3.25 57.78 1.80
CA PHE A 764 -4.38 58.12 2.68
C PHE A 764 -5.62 58.59 1.91
N GLU A 765 -5.42 59.41 0.88
CA GLU A 765 -6.50 59.97 0.07
C GLU A 765 -7.13 58.90 -0.84
N GLU A 766 -6.33 58.00 -1.40
CA GLU A 766 -6.82 56.83 -2.16
C GLU A 766 -7.62 55.87 -1.27
N THR A 767 -7.15 55.61 -0.05
CA THR A 767 -7.86 54.76 0.92
C THR A 767 -9.17 55.40 1.38
N MET A 768 -9.18 56.72 1.59
CA MET A 768 -10.40 57.48 1.92
C MET A 768 -11.40 57.50 0.77
N ASN A 769 -10.93 57.70 -0.46
CA ASN A 769 -11.76 57.65 -1.66
C ASN A 769 -12.34 56.26 -1.88
N TYR A 770 -11.57 55.19 -1.60
CA TYR A 770 -12.07 53.82 -1.61
C TYR A 770 -13.19 53.60 -0.57
N PHE A 771 -13.00 54.00 0.68
CA PHE A 771 -14.04 53.83 1.71
C PHE A 771 -15.30 54.66 1.45
N ARG A 772 -15.17 55.87 0.87
CA ARG A 772 -16.30 56.69 0.44
C ARG A 772 -17.04 56.06 -0.73
N TYR A 773 -16.31 55.57 -1.73
CA TYR A 773 -16.88 54.85 -2.86
C TYR A 773 -17.65 53.60 -2.41
N GLU A 774 -17.05 52.76 -1.57
CA GLU A 774 -17.71 51.58 -0.98
C GLU A 774 -18.95 51.95 -0.15
N LEU A 775 -18.90 53.06 0.60
CA LEU A 775 -20.03 53.54 1.38
C LEU A 775 -21.21 53.98 0.48
N ASP A 776 -20.91 54.70 -0.61
CA ASP A 776 -21.92 55.15 -1.57
C ASP A 776 -22.53 53.96 -2.33
N GLN A 777 -21.70 53.02 -2.77
CA GLN A 777 -22.17 51.76 -3.38
C GLN A 777 -23.05 50.95 -2.40
N ALA A 778 -22.66 50.85 -1.14
CA ALA A 778 -23.43 50.13 -0.13
C ALA A 778 -24.79 50.80 0.17
N ARG A 779 -24.85 52.14 0.16
CA ARG A 779 -26.07 52.94 0.33
C ARG A 779 -27.00 52.83 -0.86
N GLU A 780 -26.45 52.93 -2.07
CA GLU A 780 -27.18 52.75 -3.32
C GLU A 780 -27.79 51.35 -3.38
N LYS A 781 -27.03 50.33 -2.99
CA LYS A 781 -27.53 48.95 -2.88
C LYS A 781 -28.66 48.82 -1.86
N LEU A 782 -28.54 49.42 -0.66
CA LEU A 782 -29.64 49.40 0.32
C LEU A 782 -30.88 50.17 -0.17
N ALA A 783 -30.70 51.23 -0.95
CA ALA A 783 -31.80 51.97 -1.57
C ALA A 783 -32.52 51.10 -2.61
N LYS A 784 -31.77 50.45 -3.51
CA LYS A 784 -32.30 49.51 -4.51
C LYS A 784 -32.99 48.29 -3.86
N MET A 785 -32.46 47.79 -2.73
CA MET A 785 -33.11 46.73 -1.93
C MET A 785 -34.46 47.17 -1.33
N LYS A 786 -34.61 48.45 -0.98
CA LYS A 786 -35.85 49.02 -0.42
C LYS A 786 -36.90 49.34 -1.48
N THR A 787 -36.46 49.70 -2.69
CA THR A 787 -37.35 50.01 -3.83
C THR A 787 -37.77 48.77 -4.63
N GLY A 788 -37.16 47.60 -4.34
CA GLY A 788 -37.41 46.37 -5.08
C GLY A 788 -36.70 46.32 -6.44
N GLU A 789 -35.85 47.31 -6.74
CA GLU A 789 -35.06 47.37 -7.99
C GLU A 789 -33.82 46.48 -7.93
N ASP A 790 -33.36 46.11 -6.72
CA ASP A 790 -32.32 45.12 -6.51
C ASP A 790 -32.94 43.71 -6.46
N ARG A 791 -33.16 43.09 -7.62
CA ARG A 791 -33.41 41.66 -7.68
C ARG A 791 -32.14 40.96 -7.20
N VAL A 792 -32.21 40.22 -6.10
CA VAL A 792 -31.05 39.51 -5.54
C VAL A 792 -31.00 38.10 -6.12
N PHE A 793 -29.90 37.76 -6.79
CA PHE A 793 -29.66 36.40 -7.29
C PHE A 793 -29.53 35.44 -6.10
N ASN A 794 -30.52 34.58 -5.90
CA ASN A 794 -30.66 33.80 -4.67
C ASN A 794 -29.85 32.49 -4.67
N LYS A 795 -28.66 32.48 -5.31
CA LYS A 795 -27.73 31.33 -5.29
C LYS A 795 -27.07 31.13 -3.91
N TYR A 796 -27.00 32.19 -3.11
CA TYR A 796 -26.38 32.16 -1.78
C TYR A 796 -27.17 31.35 -0.74
N GLU A 797 -28.49 31.20 -0.87
CA GLU A 797 -29.30 30.47 0.12
C GLU A 797 -29.07 28.95 0.05
N GLY A 798 -28.89 28.41 -1.16
CA GLY A 798 -28.56 26.99 -1.37
C GLY A 798 -27.16 26.63 -0.86
N ASP A 799 -26.17 27.49 -1.14
CA ASP A 799 -24.79 27.31 -0.65
C ASP A 799 -24.74 27.40 0.89
N ILE A 800 -25.42 28.36 1.51
CA ILE A 800 -25.47 28.49 2.98
C ILE A 800 -26.10 27.24 3.62
N LYS A 801 -27.22 26.74 3.08
CA LYS A 801 -27.86 25.51 3.57
C LYS A 801 -26.96 24.28 3.41
N ALA A 802 -26.19 24.22 2.31
CA ALA A 802 -25.22 23.15 2.08
C ALA A 802 -24.08 23.21 3.11
N TRP A 803 -23.51 24.40 3.36
CA TRP A 803 -22.47 24.60 4.38
C TRP A 803 -22.96 24.26 5.79
N ASP A 804 -24.20 24.66 6.15
CA ASP A 804 -24.81 24.29 7.43
C ASP A 804 -25.02 22.77 7.56
N ALA A 805 -25.41 22.09 6.47
CA ALA A 805 -25.54 20.64 6.46
C ALA A 805 -24.18 19.96 6.64
N ALA A 806 -23.13 20.41 5.93
CA ALA A 806 -21.77 19.91 6.10
C ALA A 806 -21.27 20.12 7.53
N ARG A 807 -21.53 21.30 8.11
CA ARG A 807 -21.24 21.63 9.50
C ARG A 807 -21.90 20.65 10.47
N ALA A 808 -23.19 20.41 10.32
CA ALA A 808 -23.95 19.50 11.18
C ALA A 808 -23.40 18.06 11.11
N TYR A 809 -23.04 17.59 9.92
CA TYR A 809 -22.41 16.27 9.75
C TYR A 809 -21.05 16.18 10.43
N LEU A 810 -20.18 17.18 10.27
CA LEU A 810 -18.85 17.19 10.91
C LEU A 810 -18.94 17.29 12.44
N VAL A 811 -19.81 18.17 12.98
CA VAL A 811 -20.01 18.29 14.43
C VAL A 811 -20.46 16.95 15.02
N LYS A 812 -21.41 16.27 14.38
CA LYS A 812 -21.87 14.95 14.82
C LYS A 812 -20.77 13.89 14.68
N CYS A 813 -20.00 13.92 13.58
CA CYS A 813 -18.86 13.03 13.36
C CYS A 813 -17.82 13.16 14.48
N PHE A 814 -17.40 14.39 14.81
CA PHE A 814 -16.41 14.68 15.84
C PHE A 814 -16.87 14.30 17.24
N ALA A 815 -18.18 14.43 17.51
CA ALA A 815 -18.78 14.00 18.76
C ALA A 815 -18.74 12.47 18.94
N LEU A 816 -18.94 11.71 17.85
CA LEU A 816 -18.90 10.25 17.88
C LEU A 816 -17.47 9.70 17.92
N ASP A 817 -16.54 10.30 17.18
CA ASP A 817 -15.13 9.89 17.18
C ASP A 817 -14.20 11.10 16.93
N LYS A 818 -13.48 11.49 17.99
CA LYS A 818 -12.58 12.66 17.97
C LYS A 818 -11.43 12.52 16.99
N LYS A 819 -11.08 11.32 16.52
CA LYS A 819 -9.97 11.13 15.55
C LYS A 819 -10.22 11.91 14.26
N TYR A 820 -11.49 12.11 13.88
CA TYR A 820 -11.86 12.83 12.67
C TYR A 820 -11.56 14.34 12.74
N ILE A 821 -11.33 14.91 13.93
CA ILE A 821 -10.89 16.30 14.08
C ILE A 821 -9.50 16.47 13.46
N GLU A 822 -8.56 15.58 13.78
CA GLU A 822 -7.20 15.62 13.22
C GLU A 822 -7.18 15.23 11.74
N ILE A 823 -8.09 14.35 11.30
CA ILE A 823 -8.25 14.03 9.87
C ILE A 823 -8.75 15.28 9.13
N ALA A 824 -9.85 15.91 9.56
CA ALA A 824 -10.42 17.11 8.93
C ALA A 824 -9.43 18.30 8.89
N LYS A 825 -8.59 18.43 9.92
CA LYS A 825 -7.54 19.45 9.98
C LYS A 825 -6.53 19.32 8.84
N ARG A 826 -6.23 18.09 8.42
CA ARG A 826 -5.22 17.75 7.41
C ARG A 826 -5.77 17.40 6.04
N ASP A 827 -7.09 17.34 5.91
CA ASP A 827 -7.79 16.94 4.69
C ASP A 827 -8.14 18.17 3.85
N ALA A 828 -7.59 18.24 2.63
CA ALA A 828 -7.88 19.34 1.70
C ALA A 828 -9.30 19.29 1.11
N ASP A 829 -9.97 18.13 1.19
CA ASP A 829 -11.32 17.98 0.67
C ASP A 829 -12.38 18.56 1.64
N ILE A 830 -11.99 18.84 2.89
CA ILE A 830 -12.79 19.62 3.82
C ILE A 830 -12.39 21.09 3.71
N ASN A 831 -13.39 21.97 3.61
CA ASN A 831 -13.14 23.42 3.55
C ASN A 831 -12.51 23.91 4.86
N GLU A 832 -11.42 24.68 4.75
CA GLU A 832 -10.66 25.17 5.91
C GLU A 832 -11.46 26.18 6.75
N ASP A 833 -12.25 27.05 6.13
CA ASP A 833 -13.10 28.02 6.84
C ASP A 833 -14.20 27.29 7.64
N LEU A 834 -14.81 26.26 7.05
CA LEU A 834 -15.77 25.41 7.74
C LEU A 834 -15.15 24.72 8.96
N TYR A 835 -13.96 24.14 8.80
CA TYR A 835 -13.24 23.52 9.91
C TYR A 835 -12.92 24.54 11.02
N ASN A 836 -12.41 25.71 10.67
CA ASN A 836 -12.07 26.76 11.64
C ASN A 836 -13.31 27.30 12.37
N ASP A 837 -14.44 27.48 11.68
CA ASP A 837 -15.71 27.87 12.28
C ASP A 837 -16.17 26.85 13.32
N ILE A 838 -16.15 25.55 12.98
CA ILE A 838 -16.53 24.47 13.90
C ILE A 838 -15.62 24.46 15.14
N MET A 839 -14.33 24.72 14.96
CA MET A 839 -13.34 24.71 16.04
C MET A 839 -13.27 26.02 16.83
N GLY A 840 -13.98 27.08 16.40
CA GLY A 840 -13.94 28.40 17.03
C GLY A 840 -12.60 29.13 16.86
N ILE A 841 -11.88 28.88 15.77
CA ILE A 841 -10.59 29.51 15.47
C ILE A 841 -10.86 30.83 14.75
N GLU A 842 -10.68 31.96 15.44
CA GLU A 842 -10.77 33.28 14.82
C GLU A 842 -9.59 33.49 13.85
N LYS A 843 -9.88 33.82 12.58
CA LYS A 843 -8.86 34.29 11.64
C LYS A 843 -8.45 35.71 12.04
N GLU A 844 -7.29 35.87 12.65
CA GLU A 844 -6.62 37.17 12.71
C GLU A 844 -6.34 37.63 11.27
N GLY A 845 -7.04 38.68 10.82
CA GLY A 845 -6.63 39.45 9.64
C GLY A 845 -7.21 39.07 8.27
N LYS A 846 -8.53 38.96 8.11
CA LYS A 846 -9.22 39.39 6.88
C LYS A 846 -10.58 39.99 7.23
N ARG A 847 -10.63 41.31 7.36
CA ARG A 847 -11.82 42.09 7.74
C ARG A 847 -11.91 43.37 6.93
#